data_AF-A0ABD3NZ80-F1
#
_entry.id   AF-A0ABD3NZ80-F1
#
_cell.length_a   1.000
_cell.length_b   1.000
_cell.length_c   1.000
_cell.angle_alpha   90.00
_cell.angle_beta   90.00
_cell.angle_gamma   90.00
#
_symmetry.space_group_name_H-M   'P 1'
#
loop_
_entity.id
_entity.type
_entity.pdbx_description
1 polymer ?
#
loop_
_entity_poly.entity_id
_entity_poly.type
_entity_poly.pdbx_seq_one_letter_code
_entity_poly.pdbx_strand_id
1 'polypeptide(L)'
;MKISLSAVALLATTLPGAALEECLTGGFRLEINGECNPGTVLAAYKEQVYYATGGIPKTCTTSAEDDLLLKLGGKTIQSLCDELYLTQDKVPFTKAAGRGDDFHFEEMFFNGRTDWQEDVETLVDNAATNILKEDAEQVRVFFEGTAQGRRVEWPGALKNFQSSIADKDGLATCTTNAAMCCWPKDRQAKDNNGNCATPYDENCVNKDPADNTDLCFVDLNRTDTDGFESNKGYLGFPLDNGDGEGSIHCHGLAWSNDVNDRTARYKGNNLFYVSMYDHMYQRGYVKNIPGAPIVEQMPTVTRSDCTQVDLVESFMIEYVSTSRSFTSKLTSVDVNFNACQGINGQNNNLWAYMARLYYQGDISPKQFGVAGRIITNVGCEGATRSQHNKMNLQMGYTPNPNEWTRVAGRESMKKRDPFGHRAFLKSLRPSAYGPVHYGIIYRVCATCTRTHQKIFYRRNTPVPDTFDLLYNILYESNDGGGMNRWGLDFSLHSTYEDAVNGTKPWSCPGGIFNYAATFYGECSPTGVRVTDQFSRFHENWGQKQDVGYFVNKPENDGLQEITTKAIKGYYSWSNDYGYYGGKATGIALKNQLDGSIYMTGSGSDIWNTQDDFNYLSQEFSGDYTAIVHASNMSSPGNDNWSKAGIMIRKSMAPGSVYYGLFLTLANGVCAQVRQVENGTTSNGACVQVGVKASWLMVRKRGNTFQSYAGSQASPGDAITWTLVTLWGDSSIPTMGNDYSVGLAVSSHHWEPRIVTEVVFSSYQVTPTTDSPTASPTTSKPTTSKPTTSTPTAKPTASPTTRRPTASPTTRAPTTKGPTASPTTRGSNYEGSDG
;
A
#
# COMPACT_ATOMS: atom_id res chain seq x y z
N MET A 1 26.01 25.50 12.57
CA MET A 1 26.70 26.70 12.03
C MET A 1 28.21 26.38 12.05
N LYS A 2 28.75 25.85 10.95
CA LYS A 2 30.20 25.66 10.75
C LYS A 2 30.62 26.69 9.71
N ILE A 3 31.53 27.58 10.08
CA ILE A 3 32.05 28.63 9.20
C ILE A 3 33.02 27.97 8.21
N SER A 4 32.75 28.17 6.92
CA SER A 4 33.59 27.75 5.79
C SER A 4 34.87 28.60 5.79
N LEU A 5 36.03 27.94 5.95
CA LEU A 5 37.32 28.52 5.56
C LEU A 5 37.47 28.31 4.05
N SER A 6 37.19 29.36 3.29
CA SER A 6 37.59 29.49 1.90
C SER A 6 37.96 30.95 1.65
N ALA A 7 39.19 31.30 1.99
CA ALA A 7 39.86 32.50 1.50
C ALA A 7 41.37 32.38 1.78
N VAL A 8 42.11 31.86 0.79
CA VAL A 8 43.55 32.12 0.66
C VAL A 8 43.75 32.80 -0.69
N ALA A 9 44.71 33.73 -0.70
CA ALA A 9 45.33 34.42 -1.82
C ALA A 9 44.73 35.79 -2.20
N LEU A 10 45.26 36.85 -1.58
CA LEU A 10 46.17 37.80 -2.24
C LEU A 10 46.55 38.90 -1.25
N LEU A 11 47.80 38.92 -0.79
CA LEU A 11 48.65 40.12 -0.60
C LEU A 11 49.95 39.66 0.06
N ALA A 12 50.91 39.22 -0.76
CA ALA A 12 52.30 39.07 -0.35
C ALA A 12 53.02 40.38 -0.72
N THR A 13 53.09 41.31 0.22
CA THR A 13 54.08 42.39 0.17
C THR A 13 55.41 41.83 0.67
N THR A 14 56.39 41.85 -0.23
CA THR A 14 57.78 41.44 -0.01
C THR A 14 58.48 42.31 1.03
N LEU A 15 58.73 41.74 2.21
CA LEU A 15 59.83 42.09 3.11
C LEU A 15 60.73 40.85 3.22
N PRO A 16 62.07 40.97 3.28
CA PRO A 16 62.95 39.83 3.46
C PRO A 16 62.82 39.32 4.90
N GLY A 17 61.81 38.50 5.14
CA GLY A 17 61.68 37.73 6.37
C GLY A 17 62.82 36.72 6.43
N ALA A 18 63.56 36.72 7.53
CA ALA A 18 64.57 35.72 7.83
C ALA A 18 64.00 34.31 7.57
N ALA A 19 64.76 33.46 6.89
CA ALA A 19 64.39 32.06 6.74
C ALA A 19 64.13 31.47 8.13
N LEU A 20 62.94 30.89 8.34
CA LEU A 20 62.65 30.16 9.57
C LEU A 20 63.63 28.99 9.66
N GLU A 21 64.56 29.06 10.61
CA GLU A 21 65.53 28.00 10.88
C GLU A 21 64.97 27.02 11.92
N GLU A 22 65.32 25.74 11.78
CA GLU A 22 65.01 24.71 12.75
C GLU A 22 65.70 25.02 14.08
N CYS A 23 64.95 25.02 15.17
CA CYS A 23 65.49 25.31 16.49
C CYS A 23 66.14 24.08 17.13
N LEU A 24 65.64 22.89 16.83
CA LEU A 24 66.16 21.64 17.39
C LEU A 24 66.88 20.84 16.33
N THR A 25 68.16 20.54 16.58
CA THR A 25 68.99 19.67 15.74
C THR A 25 69.15 18.31 16.41
N GLY A 26 68.63 17.24 15.79
CA GLY A 26 68.75 15.89 16.34
C GLY A 26 67.51 15.03 16.08
N GLY A 27 67.65 13.72 16.27
CA GLY A 27 66.52 12.79 16.25
C GLY A 27 65.77 12.82 17.57
N PHE A 28 64.49 12.45 17.55
CA PHE A 28 63.67 12.35 18.77
C PHE A 28 62.66 11.23 18.65
N ARG A 29 62.12 10.82 19.80
CA ARG A 29 61.04 9.84 19.91
C ARG A 29 59.90 10.43 20.72
N LEU A 30 58.69 10.32 20.20
CA LEU A 30 57.45 10.68 20.86
C LEU A 30 56.72 9.41 21.27
N GLU A 31 56.28 9.36 22.51
CA GLU A 31 55.39 8.31 23.02
C GLU A 31 54.03 8.93 23.33
N ILE A 32 53.00 8.49 22.63
CA ILE A 32 51.68 9.13 22.67
C ILE A 32 50.65 8.12 23.10
N ASN A 33 49.86 8.49 24.11
CA ASN A 33 48.71 7.73 24.58
C ASN A 33 47.43 8.37 24.02
N GLY A 34 46.59 7.58 23.37
CA GLY A 34 45.36 8.01 22.72
C GLY A 34 45.45 8.02 21.20
N GLU A 35 44.47 8.67 20.56
CA GLU A 35 44.34 8.74 19.11
C GLU A 35 45.44 9.60 18.46
N CYS A 36 45.95 9.16 17.31
CA CYS A 36 46.85 9.95 16.49
C CYS A 36 46.06 11.01 15.72
N ASN A 37 46.22 12.26 16.12
CA ASN A 37 45.69 13.42 15.41
C ASN A 37 46.69 14.59 15.50
N PRO A 38 46.52 15.66 14.69
CA PRO A 38 47.44 16.79 14.70
C PRO A 38 47.64 17.42 16.09
N GLY A 39 46.59 17.43 16.92
CA GLY A 39 46.64 17.98 18.26
C GLY A 39 47.48 17.15 19.23
N THR A 40 47.29 15.82 19.24
CA THR A 40 48.02 14.91 20.16
C THR A 40 49.50 14.83 19.81
N VAL A 41 49.84 14.78 18.52
CA VAL A 41 51.24 14.78 18.07
C VAL A 41 51.94 16.10 18.39
N LEU A 42 51.28 17.24 18.13
CA LEU A 42 51.86 18.54 18.46
C LEU A 42 52.00 18.75 19.98
N ALA A 43 51.05 18.27 20.77
CA ALA A 43 51.13 18.30 22.22
C ALA A 43 52.29 17.46 22.75
N ALA A 44 52.43 16.22 22.27
CA ALA A 44 53.55 15.36 22.61
C ALA A 44 54.89 15.97 22.19
N TYR A 45 54.98 16.57 21.00
CA TYR A 45 56.19 17.26 20.55
C TYR A 45 56.55 18.42 21.49
N LYS A 46 55.56 19.25 21.84
CA LYS A 46 55.76 20.37 22.76
C LYS A 46 56.29 19.90 24.11
N GLU A 47 55.69 18.86 24.68
CA GLU A 47 56.01 18.38 26.02
C GLU A 47 57.33 17.59 26.08
N GLN A 48 57.51 16.63 25.17
CA GLN A 48 58.57 15.63 25.26
C GLN A 48 59.87 16.07 24.57
N VAL A 49 59.79 17.03 23.64
CA VAL A 49 60.94 17.44 22.81
C VAL A 49 61.19 18.93 22.91
N TYR A 50 60.17 19.75 22.60
CA TYR A 50 60.35 21.20 22.48
C TYR A 50 60.64 21.86 23.83
N TYR A 51 59.76 21.69 24.82
CA TYR A 51 59.93 22.28 26.15
C TYR A 51 60.66 21.37 27.15
N ALA A 52 61.22 20.25 26.68
CA ALA A 52 62.07 19.40 27.51
C ALA A 52 63.27 20.20 28.04
N THR A 53 63.71 19.89 29.27
CA THR A 53 64.81 20.62 29.93
C THR A 53 66.07 20.61 29.07
N GLY A 54 66.50 21.79 28.59
CA GLY A 54 67.66 21.94 27.71
C GLY A 54 67.39 21.75 26.21
N GLY A 55 66.12 21.56 25.81
CA GLY A 55 65.72 21.40 24.41
C GLY A 55 65.92 22.67 23.59
N ILE A 56 65.30 23.79 23.98
CA ILE A 56 65.30 25.02 23.16
C ILE A 56 66.59 25.84 23.36
N PRO A 57 67.34 26.18 22.29
CA PRO A 57 68.40 27.17 22.35
C PRO A 57 67.86 28.55 22.74
N LYS A 58 68.58 29.31 23.59
CA LYS A 58 68.17 30.67 24.02
C LYS A 58 67.95 31.67 22.87
N THR A 59 68.45 31.36 21.68
CA THR A 59 68.38 32.18 20.47
C THR A 59 67.23 31.79 19.53
N CYS A 60 66.48 30.72 19.84
CA CYS A 60 65.37 30.25 19.02
C CYS A 60 64.18 31.23 19.06
N THR A 61 63.64 31.56 17.88
CA THR A 61 62.44 32.40 17.72
C THR A 61 61.28 31.69 17.01
N THR A 62 61.52 30.51 16.45
CA THR A 62 60.53 29.65 15.80
C THR A 62 59.55 29.08 16.84
N SER A 63 58.29 28.85 16.49
CA SER A 63 57.34 28.19 17.38
C SER A 63 57.52 26.66 17.36
N ALA A 64 57.03 25.95 18.37
CA ALA A 64 57.07 24.48 18.38
C ALA A 64 56.35 23.84 17.17
N GLU A 65 55.29 24.50 16.70
CA GLU A 65 54.52 24.05 15.55
C GLU A 65 55.28 24.28 14.25
N ASP A 66 55.86 25.47 14.06
CA ASP A 66 56.67 25.78 12.89
C ASP A 66 57.93 24.92 12.83
N ASP A 67 58.58 24.64 13.97
CA ASP A 67 59.76 23.77 14.02
C ASP A 67 59.42 22.32 13.63
N LEU A 68 58.27 21.81 14.07
CA LEU A 68 57.79 20.49 13.67
C LEU A 68 57.40 20.45 12.17
N LEU A 69 56.77 21.50 11.66
CA LEU A 69 56.40 21.62 10.24
C LEU A 69 57.63 21.69 9.32
N LEU A 70 58.69 22.39 9.74
CA LEU A 70 59.98 22.38 9.02
C LEU A 70 60.56 20.97 8.92
N LYS A 71 60.49 20.20 10.01
CA LYS A 71 60.97 18.80 10.06
C LYS A 71 60.14 17.84 9.21
N LEU A 72 58.83 18.12 9.05
CA LEU A 72 57.94 17.35 8.19
C LEU A 72 58.23 17.52 6.69
N GLY A 73 59.01 18.53 6.29
CA GLY A 73 59.48 18.66 4.91
C GLY A 73 58.36 18.74 3.87
N GLY A 74 57.21 19.33 4.22
CA GLY A 74 56.03 19.44 3.36
C GLY A 74 54.96 18.35 3.55
N LYS A 75 55.22 17.33 4.39
CA LYS A 75 54.17 16.43 4.90
C LYS A 75 53.29 17.15 5.93
N THR A 76 52.06 16.67 6.12
CA THR A 76 51.19 17.12 7.22
C THR A 76 51.31 16.18 8.40
N ILE A 77 51.02 16.65 9.62
CA ILE A 77 50.94 15.76 10.79
C ILE A 77 49.88 14.67 10.57
N GLN A 78 48.77 14.99 9.89
CA GLN A 78 47.75 14.01 9.53
C GLN A 78 48.33 12.88 8.67
N SER A 79 49.19 13.18 7.71
CA SER A 79 49.80 12.14 6.86
C SER A 79 50.70 11.16 7.64
N LEU A 80 51.26 11.57 8.79
CA LEU A 80 51.97 10.65 9.68
C LEU A 80 51.01 9.68 10.36
N CYS A 81 49.85 10.17 10.82
CA CYS A 81 48.82 9.33 11.41
C CYS A 81 48.22 8.36 10.40
N ASP A 82 47.98 8.83 9.16
CA ASP A 82 47.52 7.98 8.05
C ASP A 82 48.53 6.84 7.78
N GLU A 83 49.84 7.16 7.72
CA GLU A 83 50.91 6.18 7.51
C GLU A 83 51.02 5.17 8.66
N LEU A 84 50.90 5.63 9.92
CA LEU A 84 50.85 4.79 11.12
C LEU A 84 49.73 3.76 11.05
N TYR A 85 48.51 4.18 10.72
CA TYR A 85 47.36 3.29 10.71
C TYR A 85 47.28 2.39 9.48
N LEU A 86 47.80 2.85 8.34
CA LEU A 86 47.86 2.06 7.11
C LEU A 86 48.83 0.88 7.23
N THR A 87 49.97 1.07 7.89
CA THR A 87 51.05 0.07 8.01
C THR A 87 50.88 -0.92 9.17
N GLN A 88 49.80 -0.79 9.95
CA GLN A 88 49.52 -1.69 11.07
C GLN A 88 49.23 -3.12 10.60
N ASP A 89 49.88 -4.11 11.22
CA ASP A 89 49.61 -5.53 11.00
C ASP A 89 48.15 -5.89 11.28
N LYS A 90 47.55 -6.65 10.38
CA LYS A 90 46.18 -7.16 10.47
C LYS A 90 46.20 -8.68 10.62
N VAL A 91 45.30 -9.21 11.44
CA VAL A 91 45.09 -10.67 11.55
C VAL A 91 43.93 -11.08 10.62
N PRO A 92 44.12 -12.10 9.76
CA PRO A 92 43.05 -12.59 8.90
C PRO A 92 41.83 -13.04 9.71
N PHE A 93 40.63 -12.72 9.21
CA PHE A 93 39.37 -13.06 9.89
C PHE A 93 39.19 -14.59 10.07
N THR A 94 39.72 -15.40 9.15
CA THR A 94 39.65 -16.89 9.19
C THR A 94 40.28 -17.50 10.45
N LYS A 95 41.20 -16.78 11.10
CA LYS A 95 41.83 -17.24 12.35
C LYS A 95 40.86 -17.26 13.54
N ALA A 96 39.71 -16.59 13.43
CA ALA A 96 38.65 -16.64 14.43
C ALA A 96 38.05 -18.04 14.58
N ALA A 97 37.78 -18.72 13.46
CA ALA A 97 37.27 -20.08 13.47
C ALA A 97 38.38 -21.14 13.42
N GLY A 98 39.50 -20.85 12.76
CA GLY A 98 40.61 -21.78 12.61
C GLY A 98 40.28 -22.99 11.71
N ARG A 99 39.29 -22.85 10.82
CA ARG A 99 38.73 -23.93 9.97
C ARG A 99 39.17 -23.84 8.51
N GLY A 100 40.39 -23.36 8.26
CA GLY A 100 40.94 -23.11 6.92
C GLY A 100 41.27 -21.64 6.70
N ASP A 101 41.83 -21.33 5.52
CA ASP A 101 42.22 -19.97 5.12
C ASP A 101 41.55 -19.54 3.80
N ASP A 102 40.59 -20.32 3.28
CA ASP A 102 39.91 -20.11 2.00
C ASP A 102 38.52 -19.45 2.12
N PHE A 103 38.15 -19.01 3.33
CA PHE A 103 36.86 -18.39 3.67
C PHE A 103 35.61 -19.28 3.52
N HIS A 104 35.76 -20.57 3.17
CA HIS A 104 34.61 -21.45 2.95
C HIS A 104 33.74 -21.62 4.21
N PHE A 105 34.39 -21.80 5.36
CA PHE A 105 33.70 -21.95 6.64
C PHE A 105 32.94 -20.66 7.02
N GLU A 106 33.59 -19.51 6.89
CA GLU A 106 33.01 -18.21 7.22
C GLU A 106 31.82 -17.87 6.32
N GLU A 107 31.90 -18.16 5.02
CA GLU A 107 30.78 -18.01 4.10
C GLU A 107 29.57 -18.84 4.56
N MET A 108 29.79 -20.12 4.87
CA MET A 108 28.74 -21.01 5.37
C MET A 108 28.22 -20.59 6.74
N PHE A 109 29.07 -20.04 7.60
CA PHE A 109 28.69 -19.52 8.92
C PHE A 109 27.71 -18.35 8.77
N PHE A 110 28.03 -17.36 7.94
CA PHE A 110 27.12 -16.23 7.69
C PHE A 110 25.89 -16.64 6.87
N ASN A 111 25.93 -17.72 6.12
CA ASN A 111 24.74 -18.32 5.50
C ASN A 111 23.89 -19.16 6.46
N GLY A 112 24.34 -19.37 7.71
CA GLY A 112 23.60 -20.13 8.72
C GLY A 112 23.62 -21.65 8.51
N ARG A 113 24.67 -22.19 7.88
CA ARG A 113 24.76 -23.58 7.39
C ARG A 113 25.98 -24.38 7.89
N THR A 114 26.75 -23.86 8.83
CA THR A 114 27.83 -24.65 9.45
C THR A 114 27.27 -25.59 10.52
N ASP A 115 28.08 -26.54 10.95
CA ASP A 115 27.88 -27.37 12.16
C ASP A 115 27.52 -26.51 13.39
N TRP A 116 28.19 -25.37 13.55
CA TRP A 116 27.86 -24.40 14.62
C TRP A 116 26.45 -23.83 14.52
N GLN A 117 25.87 -23.74 13.32
CA GLN A 117 24.56 -23.12 13.08
C GLN A 117 23.41 -24.13 13.10
N GLU A 118 23.64 -25.35 12.62
CA GLU A 118 22.57 -26.33 12.35
C GLU A 118 22.39 -27.37 13.45
N ASP A 119 23.49 -27.87 14.02
CA ASP A 119 23.45 -28.97 14.97
C ASP A 119 22.78 -28.55 16.30
N VAL A 120 22.51 -29.53 17.15
CA VAL A 120 22.05 -29.33 18.54
C VAL A 120 22.79 -30.34 19.39
N GLU A 121 23.16 -29.95 20.61
CA GLU A 121 23.82 -30.87 21.55
C GLU A 121 22.94 -32.13 21.71
N THR A 122 23.53 -33.29 21.45
CA THR A 122 22.81 -34.58 21.41
C THR A 122 23.60 -35.63 22.18
N LEU A 123 22.89 -36.48 22.93
CA LEU A 123 23.49 -37.60 23.65
C LEU A 123 23.61 -38.82 22.73
N VAL A 124 24.84 -39.25 22.45
CA VAL A 124 25.16 -40.51 21.75
C VAL A 124 25.87 -41.44 22.72
N ASP A 125 25.33 -42.62 22.98
CA ASP A 125 25.87 -43.58 23.96
C ASP A 125 26.14 -42.99 25.37
N ASN A 126 25.24 -42.09 25.83
CA ASN A 126 25.37 -41.31 27.08
C ASN A 126 26.54 -40.30 27.13
N ALA A 127 27.19 -40.01 25.99
CA ALA A 127 28.14 -38.92 25.85
C ALA A 127 27.51 -37.78 25.05
N ALA A 128 27.67 -36.54 25.52
CA ALA A 128 27.23 -35.36 24.78
C ALA A 128 28.15 -35.12 23.57
N THR A 129 27.53 -34.80 22.43
CA THR A 129 28.19 -34.48 21.16
C THR A 129 27.57 -33.20 20.60
N ASN A 130 28.29 -32.49 19.71
CA ASN A 130 27.88 -31.21 19.13
C ASN A 130 27.69 -30.09 20.17
N ILE A 131 28.60 -30.04 21.15
CA ILE A 131 28.60 -29.07 22.24
C ILE A 131 29.21 -27.77 21.69
N LEU A 132 28.36 -26.77 21.42
CA LEU A 132 28.79 -25.51 20.78
C LEU A 132 29.99 -24.85 21.49
N LYS A 133 30.00 -24.86 22.84
CA LYS A 133 31.09 -24.28 23.65
C LYS A 133 32.42 -25.00 23.46
N GLU A 134 32.41 -26.30 23.17
CA GLU A 134 33.62 -27.09 22.90
C GLU A 134 34.01 -26.97 21.42
N ASP A 135 33.04 -27.10 20.51
CA ASP A 135 33.27 -27.10 19.06
C ASP A 135 33.74 -25.75 18.51
N ALA A 136 33.35 -24.65 19.18
CA ALA A 136 33.70 -23.28 18.85
C ALA A 136 34.67 -22.64 19.85
N GLU A 137 35.39 -23.44 20.65
CA GLU A 137 36.32 -22.93 21.69
C GLU A 137 37.40 -22.00 21.12
N GLN A 138 37.80 -22.20 19.86
CA GLN A 138 38.73 -21.32 19.16
C GLN A 138 38.25 -19.85 19.12
N VAL A 139 36.94 -19.60 19.14
CA VAL A 139 36.35 -18.25 19.18
C VAL A 139 36.70 -17.55 20.49
N ARG A 140 36.62 -18.24 21.63
CA ARG A 140 37.01 -17.67 22.94
C ARG A 140 38.49 -17.36 22.99
N VAL A 141 39.33 -18.30 22.54
CA VAL A 141 40.79 -18.13 22.47
C VAL A 141 41.16 -16.95 21.58
N PHE A 142 40.49 -16.81 20.44
CA PHE A 142 40.72 -15.69 19.53
C PHE A 142 40.29 -14.36 20.15
N PHE A 143 39.16 -14.32 20.88
CA PHE A 143 38.71 -13.14 21.59
C PHE A 143 39.73 -12.67 22.64
N GLU A 144 40.06 -13.55 23.60
CA GLU A 144 40.94 -13.23 24.73
C GLU A 144 42.40 -12.96 24.31
N GLY A 145 42.86 -13.57 23.21
CA GLY A 145 44.25 -13.45 22.77
C GLY A 145 44.49 -12.43 21.67
N THR A 146 43.61 -12.35 20.66
CA THR A 146 43.87 -11.60 19.43
C THR A 146 42.91 -10.43 19.24
N ALA A 147 41.59 -10.65 19.35
CA ALA A 147 40.60 -9.64 18.99
C ALA A 147 40.59 -8.42 19.92
N GLN A 148 41.06 -8.57 21.16
CA GLN A 148 41.17 -7.46 22.11
C GLN A 148 42.49 -6.67 22.00
N GLY A 149 43.53 -7.26 21.40
CA GLY A 149 44.88 -6.66 21.37
C GLY A 149 45.44 -6.37 19.98
N ARG A 150 44.73 -6.73 18.91
CA ARG A 150 45.20 -6.60 17.52
C ARG A 150 44.06 -6.25 16.57
N ARG A 151 44.41 -5.65 15.43
CA ARG A 151 43.45 -5.33 14.37
C ARG A 151 43.08 -6.59 13.58
N VAL A 152 41.79 -6.90 13.51
CA VAL A 152 41.24 -8.00 12.70
C VAL A 152 40.85 -7.45 11.34
N GLU A 153 41.21 -8.19 10.30
CA GLU A 153 40.88 -7.84 8.92
C GLU A 153 39.37 -7.90 8.67
N TRP A 154 38.86 -6.96 7.88
CA TRP A 154 37.48 -7.00 7.40
C TRP A 154 37.34 -8.08 6.32
N PRO A 155 36.40 -9.04 6.44
CA PRO A 155 36.29 -10.15 5.51
C PRO A 155 35.57 -9.76 4.20
N GLY A 156 35.99 -8.66 3.57
CA GLY A 156 35.33 -8.10 2.37
C GLY A 156 35.42 -8.97 1.11
N ALA A 157 36.25 -10.01 1.12
CA ALA A 157 36.34 -11.00 0.04
C ALA A 157 35.14 -11.98 0.01
N LEU A 158 34.48 -12.19 1.16
CA LEU A 158 33.29 -13.03 1.27
C LEU A 158 32.14 -12.46 0.45
N LYS A 159 31.39 -13.31 -0.25
CA LYS A 159 30.17 -12.91 -0.99
C LYS A 159 29.15 -12.21 -0.11
N ASN A 160 29.05 -12.61 1.16
CA ASN A 160 28.18 -11.98 2.17
C ASN A 160 28.52 -10.50 2.43
N PHE A 161 29.76 -10.10 2.16
CA PHE A 161 30.30 -8.75 2.43
C PHE A 161 30.73 -8.01 1.16
N GLN A 162 30.53 -8.62 -0.01
CA GLN A 162 30.81 -7.97 -1.28
C GLN A 162 29.97 -6.71 -1.42
N SER A 163 30.61 -5.64 -1.85
CA SER A 163 29.98 -4.34 -2.01
C SER A 163 30.46 -3.69 -3.29
N SER A 164 29.56 -2.91 -3.90
CA SER A 164 29.87 -2.09 -5.07
C SER A 164 30.73 -0.85 -4.76
N ILE A 165 31.00 -0.59 -3.47
CA ILE A 165 31.81 0.55 -3.05
C ILE A 165 33.03 0.11 -2.23
N ALA A 166 34.08 0.92 -2.32
CA ALA A 166 35.28 0.80 -1.51
C ALA A 166 35.48 2.06 -0.66
N ASP A 167 36.16 1.93 0.47
CA ASP A 167 36.61 3.07 1.26
C ASP A 167 37.81 3.79 0.61
N LYS A 168 38.33 4.82 1.27
CA LYS A 168 39.42 5.66 0.77
C LYS A 168 40.71 4.86 0.52
N ASP A 169 40.90 3.74 1.22
CA ASP A 169 42.06 2.87 1.08
C ASP A 169 41.85 1.77 0.04
N GLY A 170 40.70 1.77 -0.66
CA GLY A 170 40.37 0.80 -1.69
C GLY A 170 39.83 -0.53 -1.15
N LEU A 171 39.54 -0.62 0.16
CA LEU A 171 38.97 -1.82 0.76
C LEU A 171 37.45 -1.83 0.54
N ALA A 172 36.92 -2.94 0.03
CA ALA A 172 35.48 -3.12 -0.14
C ALA A 172 34.74 -2.87 1.18
N THR A 173 33.76 -1.97 1.16
CA THR A 173 33.00 -1.58 2.35
C THR A 173 31.54 -1.40 2.04
N CYS A 174 30.70 -1.37 3.05
CA CYS A 174 29.25 -1.44 2.89
C CYS A 174 28.68 -0.09 2.46
N THR A 175 27.71 -0.09 1.55
CA THR A 175 27.04 1.13 1.06
C THR A 175 26.42 1.94 2.19
N THR A 176 26.00 1.27 3.26
CA THR A 176 25.40 1.88 4.46
C THR A 176 26.41 2.25 5.55
N ASN A 177 27.65 1.76 5.49
CA ASN A 177 28.57 1.68 6.63
C ASN A 177 27.96 1.03 7.89
N ALA A 178 27.09 0.04 7.69
CA ALA A 178 26.53 -0.75 8.77
C ALA A 178 26.42 -2.23 8.39
N ALA A 179 26.37 -3.07 9.41
CA ALA A 179 26.15 -4.50 9.30
C ALA A 179 25.25 -4.94 10.44
N MET A 180 24.34 -5.88 10.19
CA MET A 180 23.43 -6.43 11.18
C MET A 180 23.23 -7.91 10.91
N CYS A 181 23.35 -8.70 11.97
CA CYS A 181 22.98 -10.11 11.98
C CYS A 181 21.64 -10.25 12.70
N CYS A 182 20.83 -11.22 12.25
CA CYS A 182 19.53 -11.52 12.83
C CYS A 182 19.38 -13.02 12.99
N TRP A 183 19.09 -13.46 14.20
CA TRP A 183 19.01 -14.86 14.58
C TRP A 183 17.57 -15.25 14.94
N PRO A 184 17.03 -16.34 14.37
CA PRO A 184 15.73 -16.89 14.71
C PRO A 184 15.79 -18.06 15.68
N LYS A 185 16.99 -18.52 16.07
CA LYS A 185 17.15 -19.72 16.90
C LYS A 185 18.18 -19.52 18.01
N ASP A 186 17.87 -20.09 19.16
CA ASP A 186 18.77 -20.30 20.29
C ASP A 186 19.04 -21.81 20.45
N ARG A 187 20.32 -22.16 20.66
CA ARG A 187 20.75 -23.55 20.86
C ARG A 187 21.53 -23.81 22.17
N GLN A 188 21.58 -22.86 23.11
CA GLN A 188 22.35 -23.02 24.35
C GLN A 188 21.48 -22.86 25.60
N ALA A 189 21.47 -23.89 26.45
CA ALA A 189 20.64 -23.87 27.65
C ALA A 189 21.38 -23.23 28.83
N LYS A 190 20.61 -22.66 29.77
CA LYS A 190 21.10 -22.15 31.08
C LYS A 190 22.12 -21.02 30.99
N ASP A 191 22.10 -20.24 29.91
CA ASP A 191 22.95 -19.06 29.73
C ASP A 191 22.22 -17.74 30.00
N ASN A 192 20.97 -17.82 30.48
CA ASN A 192 20.04 -16.70 30.70
C ASN A 192 19.66 -15.93 29.42
N ASN A 193 19.85 -16.53 28.25
CA ASN A 193 19.47 -15.98 26.96
C ASN A 193 18.53 -16.97 26.25
N GLY A 194 17.53 -16.46 25.53
CA GLY A 194 16.61 -17.33 24.78
C GLY A 194 15.83 -18.33 25.64
N ASN A 195 15.33 -19.37 24.99
CA ASN A 195 14.40 -20.35 25.56
C ASN A 195 14.88 -21.80 25.44
N CYS A 196 16.14 -22.04 25.04
CA CYS A 196 16.73 -23.37 25.02
C CYS A 196 16.84 -23.97 26.44
N ALA A 197 16.49 -25.24 26.59
CA ALA A 197 16.57 -25.95 27.86
C ALA A 197 17.08 -27.40 27.69
N THR A 198 17.59 -27.97 28.79
CA THR A 198 17.95 -29.39 28.89
C THR A 198 16.73 -30.26 29.21
N PRO A 199 16.62 -31.50 28.71
CA PRO A 199 17.51 -32.16 27.73
C PRO A 199 17.46 -31.47 26.37
N TYR A 200 18.62 -31.28 25.73
CA TYR A 200 18.77 -30.46 24.52
C TYR A 200 18.02 -31.02 23.30
N ASP A 201 18.06 -32.34 23.13
CA ASP A 201 17.39 -33.12 22.09
C ASP A 201 15.87 -32.99 22.12
N GLU A 202 15.28 -32.69 23.27
CA GLU A 202 13.83 -32.47 23.43
C GLU A 202 13.47 -30.98 23.48
N ASN A 203 14.24 -30.19 24.23
CA ASN A 203 13.86 -28.85 24.64
C ASN A 203 14.71 -27.74 24.01
N CYS A 204 15.54 -28.03 23.01
CA CYS A 204 16.40 -27.03 22.36
C CYS A 204 16.44 -27.09 20.82
N VAL A 205 15.80 -28.08 20.19
CA VAL A 205 15.91 -28.29 18.73
C VAL A 205 15.42 -27.10 17.90
N ASN A 206 14.35 -26.44 18.33
CA ASN A 206 13.78 -25.24 17.72
C ASN A 206 13.28 -24.31 18.82
N LYS A 207 14.21 -23.67 19.54
CA LYS A 207 13.87 -22.69 20.56
C LYS A 207 14.26 -21.29 20.15
N ASP A 208 13.47 -20.37 20.65
CA ASP A 208 13.47 -18.97 20.29
C ASP A 208 14.58 -18.22 21.04
N PRO A 209 15.30 -17.29 20.38
CA PRO A 209 16.17 -16.35 21.06
C PRO A 209 15.35 -15.30 21.81
N ALA A 210 16.03 -14.41 22.56
CA ALA A 210 15.35 -13.28 23.17
C ALA A 210 14.94 -12.28 22.08
N ASP A 211 13.64 -12.06 21.94
CA ASP A 211 13.09 -11.15 20.95
C ASP A 211 13.49 -9.69 21.20
N ASN A 212 13.97 -9.00 20.16
CA ASN A 212 14.27 -7.58 20.23
C ASN A 212 13.77 -6.77 19.02
N THR A 213 13.07 -7.40 18.07
CA THR A 213 12.61 -6.76 16.83
C THR A 213 11.53 -7.56 16.12
N ASP A 214 10.73 -6.85 15.32
CA ASP A 214 9.92 -7.47 14.26
C ASP A 214 10.73 -7.55 12.95
N LEU A 215 10.87 -8.72 12.36
CA LEU A 215 11.27 -8.99 11.00
C LEU A 215 10.14 -8.64 10.02
N CYS A 216 10.31 -7.58 9.23
CA CYS A 216 9.28 -7.16 8.29
C CYS A 216 9.29 -7.96 6.99
N PHE A 217 10.45 -8.01 6.33
CA PHE A 217 10.62 -8.73 5.07
C PHE A 217 12.09 -8.94 4.70
N VAL A 218 12.32 -9.91 3.81
CA VAL A 218 13.58 -10.14 3.11
C VAL A 218 13.39 -9.86 1.62
N ASP A 219 14.24 -8.98 1.08
CA ASP A 219 14.33 -8.69 -0.34
C ASP A 219 15.40 -9.59 -0.97
N LEU A 220 14.98 -10.73 -1.52
CA LEU A 220 15.88 -11.73 -2.11
C LEU A 220 16.57 -11.23 -3.39
N ASN A 221 16.26 -10.02 -3.87
CA ASN A 221 17.03 -9.39 -4.95
C ASN A 221 18.34 -8.77 -4.46
N ARG A 222 18.51 -8.62 -3.14
CA ARG A 222 19.76 -8.11 -2.53
C ARG A 222 20.79 -9.21 -2.32
N THR A 223 20.36 -10.46 -2.34
CA THR A 223 21.19 -11.64 -2.09
C THR A 223 21.90 -12.07 -3.37
N ASP A 224 23.21 -12.34 -3.28
CA ASP A 224 24.05 -12.88 -4.37
C ASP A 224 24.86 -14.09 -3.89
N THR A 225 24.32 -14.86 -2.94
CA THR A 225 25.01 -16.00 -2.33
C THR A 225 24.64 -17.32 -2.99
N ASP A 226 25.63 -18.06 -3.48
CA ASP A 226 25.46 -19.36 -4.16
C ASP A 226 24.91 -20.47 -3.24
N GLY A 227 24.99 -20.28 -1.91
CA GLY A 227 24.55 -21.26 -0.90
C GLY A 227 23.05 -21.20 -0.57
N PHE A 228 22.31 -20.26 -1.14
CA PHE A 228 20.88 -20.12 -0.96
C PHE A 228 20.21 -20.18 -2.34
N GLU A 229 19.80 -21.37 -2.79
CA GLU A 229 19.06 -21.62 -4.04
C GLU A 229 17.64 -21.01 -4.02
N SER A 230 17.50 -19.73 -3.64
CA SER A 230 16.23 -19.03 -3.70
C SER A 230 16.10 -18.28 -5.01
N ASN A 231 14.98 -18.50 -5.70
CA ASN A 231 14.58 -17.60 -6.76
C ASN A 231 14.48 -16.17 -6.21
N LYS A 232 15.00 -15.20 -6.97
CA LYS A 232 14.82 -13.77 -6.69
C LYS A 232 13.35 -13.46 -6.39
N GLY A 233 13.10 -12.65 -5.37
CA GLY A 233 11.73 -12.48 -4.86
C GLY A 233 11.63 -11.69 -3.56
N TYR A 234 10.56 -11.94 -2.82
CA TYR A 234 10.19 -11.24 -1.59
C TYR A 234 9.63 -12.24 -0.58
N LEU A 235 10.16 -12.23 0.63
CA LEU A 235 9.61 -12.98 1.77
C LEU A 235 9.08 -11.96 2.78
N GLY A 236 7.77 -11.91 2.98
CA GLY A 236 7.14 -10.99 3.91
C GLY A 236 6.67 -11.70 5.18
N PHE A 237 6.85 -11.03 6.31
CA PHE A 237 6.44 -11.51 7.63
C PHE A 237 5.50 -10.46 8.24
N PRO A 238 4.21 -10.47 7.87
CA PRO A 238 3.28 -9.41 8.24
C PRO A 238 2.67 -9.56 9.64
N LEU A 239 3.00 -10.62 10.37
CA LEU A 239 2.46 -10.98 11.68
C LEU A 239 3.63 -11.17 12.66
N ASP A 240 3.41 -10.85 13.93
CA ASP A 240 4.41 -10.94 15.00
C ASP A 240 4.54 -12.39 15.56
N ASN A 241 5.50 -12.55 16.46
CA ASN A 241 5.95 -13.76 17.18
C ASN A 241 4.99 -14.97 17.21
N GLY A 242 3.72 -14.78 17.58
CA GLY A 242 2.78 -15.87 17.83
C GLY A 242 2.11 -16.48 16.59
N ASP A 243 2.13 -15.78 15.45
CA ASP A 243 1.40 -16.16 14.22
C ASP A 243 2.15 -15.75 12.94
N GLY A 244 3.46 -15.49 13.03
CA GLY A 244 4.26 -14.96 11.92
C GLY A 244 5.75 -15.26 11.99
N GLU A 245 6.56 -14.25 12.26
CA GLU A 245 8.03 -14.31 12.20
C GLU A 245 8.71 -15.20 13.26
N GLY A 246 8.06 -15.40 14.42
CA GLY A 246 8.71 -15.95 15.61
C GLY A 246 9.64 -14.92 16.29
N SER A 247 10.20 -15.24 17.45
CA SER A 247 11.12 -14.32 18.13
C SER A 247 12.41 -14.11 17.34
N ILE A 248 12.71 -12.88 16.95
CA ILE A 248 13.93 -12.54 16.21
C ILE A 248 14.82 -11.63 17.06
N HIS A 249 16.11 -11.98 17.11
CA HIS A 249 17.11 -11.12 17.72
C HIS A 249 18.03 -10.53 16.65
N CYS A 250 18.06 -9.21 16.51
CA CYS A 250 18.96 -8.53 15.59
C CYS A 250 19.98 -7.65 16.32
N HIS A 251 21.25 -7.80 15.97
CA HIS A 251 22.35 -7.01 16.52
C HIS A 251 23.31 -6.59 15.42
N GLY A 252 23.76 -5.34 15.45
CA GLY A 252 24.66 -4.84 14.45
C GLY A 252 25.71 -3.86 14.92
N LEU A 253 26.34 -3.24 13.94
CA LEU A 253 27.43 -2.30 14.09
C LEU A 253 27.39 -1.28 12.96
N ALA A 254 27.94 -0.10 13.20
CA ALA A 254 28.15 0.92 12.18
C ALA A 254 29.52 1.58 12.36
N TRP A 255 30.05 2.18 11.29
CA TRP A 255 31.36 2.82 11.30
C TRP A 255 31.41 4.13 10.48
N SER A 256 32.40 4.96 10.80
CA SER A 256 32.66 6.23 10.11
C SER A 256 33.17 6.03 8.68
N ASN A 257 32.95 7.02 7.81
CA ASN A 257 33.58 7.13 6.50
C ASN A 257 35.07 7.50 6.59
N ASP A 258 35.50 8.07 7.72
CA ASP A 258 36.91 8.29 7.97
C ASP A 258 37.59 6.95 8.26
N VAL A 259 38.47 6.52 7.35
CA VAL A 259 39.21 5.25 7.47
C VAL A 259 40.14 5.20 8.67
N ASN A 260 40.52 6.36 9.22
CA ASN A 260 41.34 6.47 10.42
C ASN A 260 40.51 6.46 11.71
N ASP A 261 39.20 6.69 11.62
CA ASP A 261 38.33 6.60 12.79
C ASP A 261 38.37 5.19 13.36
N ARG A 262 38.38 5.10 14.69
CA ARG A 262 38.44 3.84 15.43
C ARG A 262 37.38 2.83 15.00
N THR A 263 36.17 3.27 14.69
CA THR A 263 35.06 2.39 14.27
C THR A 263 35.32 1.80 12.89
N ALA A 264 35.94 2.54 11.98
CA ALA A 264 36.31 2.07 10.66
C ALA A 264 37.54 1.15 10.70
N ARG A 265 38.55 1.47 11.53
CA ARG A 265 39.77 0.67 11.69
C ARG A 265 39.50 -0.72 12.27
N TYR A 266 38.62 -0.79 13.28
CA TYR A 266 38.32 -2.01 14.05
C TYR A 266 36.94 -2.60 13.73
N LYS A 267 36.34 -2.26 12.58
CA LYS A 267 35.06 -2.85 12.13
C LYS A 267 35.11 -4.39 12.03
N GLY A 268 36.26 -4.96 11.65
CA GLY A 268 36.48 -6.41 11.63
C GLY A 268 36.42 -7.04 13.02
N ASN A 269 37.03 -6.40 14.03
CA ASN A 269 36.95 -6.83 15.43
C ASN A 269 35.52 -6.80 15.94
N ASN A 270 34.79 -5.71 15.65
CA ASN A 270 33.40 -5.54 16.09
C ASN A 270 32.47 -6.57 15.42
N LEU A 271 32.67 -6.85 14.14
CA LEU A 271 31.95 -7.90 13.42
C LEU A 271 32.19 -9.27 14.07
N PHE A 272 33.45 -9.64 14.33
CA PHE A 272 33.79 -10.88 15.02
C PHE A 272 33.11 -10.96 16.39
N TYR A 273 33.19 -9.88 17.18
CA TYR A 273 32.61 -9.82 18.51
C TYR A 273 31.09 -10.05 18.47
N VAL A 274 30.36 -9.30 17.63
CA VAL A 274 28.89 -9.42 17.53
C VAL A 274 28.48 -10.78 16.97
N SER A 275 29.11 -11.24 15.89
CA SER A 275 28.62 -12.42 15.17
C SER A 275 29.03 -13.74 15.82
N MET A 276 30.31 -13.90 16.18
CA MET A 276 30.85 -15.18 16.64
C MET A 276 30.97 -15.26 18.16
N TYR A 277 31.45 -14.20 18.82
CA TYR A 277 31.74 -14.27 20.26
C TYR A 277 30.51 -14.02 21.14
N ASP A 278 29.87 -12.85 21.06
CA ASP A 278 28.72 -12.50 21.93
C ASP A 278 27.48 -13.34 21.59
N HIS A 279 26.99 -13.28 20.34
CA HIS A 279 25.70 -13.90 20.03
C HIS A 279 25.79 -15.42 19.83
N MET A 280 26.74 -15.92 19.05
CA MET A 280 26.87 -17.37 18.87
C MET A 280 27.52 -18.05 20.08
N TYR A 281 28.78 -17.73 20.40
CA TYR A 281 29.51 -18.48 21.43
C TYR A 281 28.99 -18.20 22.84
N GLN A 282 28.71 -16.96 23.24
CA GLN A 282 28.24 -16.66 24.60
C GLN A 282 26.76 -16.99 24.80
N ARG A 283 25.89 -16.56 23.87
CA ARG A 283 24.42 -16.62 24.01
C ARG A 283 23.73 -17.74 23.23
N GLY A 284 24.46 -18.54 22.44
CA GLY A 284 23.89 -19.65 21.68
C GLY A 284 22.98 -19.26 20.51
N TYR A 285 22.98 -18.00 20.07
CA TYR A 285 22.13 -17.54 18.97
C TYR A 285 22.73 -17.95 17.64
N VAL A 286 21.92 -18.68 16.88
CA VAL A 286 22.35 -19.39 15.67
C VAL A 286 21.30 -19.29 14.58
N LYS A 287 21.73 -19.66 13.37
CA LYS A 287 21.07 -19.44 12.09
C LYS A 287 20.90 -17.97 11.77
N ASN A 288 21.08 -17.61 10.50
CA ASN A 288 20.71 -16.28 10.03
C ASN A 288 19.36 -16.34 9.35
N ILE A 289 18.70 -15.18 9.25
CA ILE A 289 17.46 -15.07 8.48
C ILE A 289 17.73 -15.55 7.04
N PRO A 290 16.95 -16.54 6.54
CA PRO A 290 17.23 -17.13 5.25
C PRO A 290 17.20 -16.09 4.12
N GLY A 291 18.22 -16.10 3.26
CA GLY A 291 18.39 -15.13 2.17
C GLY A 291 18.81 -13.73 2.63
N ALA A 292 19.13 -13.54 3.92
CA ALA A 292 19.52 -12.27 4.51
C ALA A 292 20.73 -12.39 5.46
N PRO A 293 21.89 -12.87 4.97
CA PRO A 293 23.01 -13.26 5.82
C PRO A 293 23.59 -12.09 6.64
N ILE A 294 23.92 -10.95 6.01
CA ILE A 294 24.44 -9.72 6.66
C ILE A 294 24.57 -8.54 5.66
N VAL A 295 24.81 -7.32 6.15
CA VAL A 295 25.20 -6.11 5.39
C VAL A 295 24.17 -5.66 4.34
N GLU A 296 24.49 -5.62 3.05
CA GLU A 296 23.58 -5.11 2.01
C GLU A 296 22.40 -6.06 1.81
N GLN A 297 22.56 -7.28 2.33
CA GLN A 297 21.59 -8.35 2.36
C GLN A 297 20.81 -8.36 3.68
N MET A 298 20.94 -7.33 4.51
CA MET A 298 20.21 -7.21 5.78
C MET A 298 18.69 -7.38 5.58
N PRO A 299 18.01 -8.14 6.47
CA PRO A 299 16.56 -8.15 6.50
C PRO A 299 16.05 -6.76 6.89
N THR A 300 14.83 -6.43 6.46
CA THR A 300 14.17 -5.21 6.95
C THR A 300 13.48 -5.52 8.26
N VAL A 301 13.81 -4.77 9.31
CA VAL A 301 13.41 -5.04 10.69
C VAL A 301 12.98 -3.75 11.40
N THR A 302 12.23 -3.85 12.49
CA THR A 302 11.80 -2.67 13.26
C THR A 302 12.90 -2.14 14.17
N ARG A 303 13.80 -2.99 14.65
CA ARG A 303 14.86 -2.62 15.60
C ARG A 303 16.10 -3.49 15.44
N SER A 304 17.24 -2.98 15.88
CA SER A 304 18.44 -3.77 16.09
C SER A 304 19.27 -3.17 17.22
N ASP A 305 19.75 -4.02 18.11
CA ASP A 305 20.77 -3.67 19.09
C ASP A 305 22.10 -3.33 18.39
N CYS A 306 23.01 -2.64 19.08
CA CYS A 306 24.34 -2.46 18.50
C CYS A 306 25.50 -2.40 19.47
N THR A 307 26.66 -2.80 18.95
CA THR A 307 27.95 -2.69 19.60
C THR A 307 28.82 -1.66 18.88
N GLN A 308 29.50 -0.84 19.67
CA GLN A 308 30.59 0.02 19.22
C GLN A 308 31.91 -0.45 19.82
N VAL A 309 33.00 -0.08 19.16
CA VAL A 309 34.37 -0.28 19.67
C VAL A 309 34.86 0.98 20.37
N ASP A 310 35.39 0.81 21.56
CA ASP A 310 36.12 1.81 22.32
C ASP A 310 37.57 1.33 22.50
N LEU A 311 38.54 2.22 22.29
CA LEU A 311 39.95 1.85 22.23
C LEU A 311 40.75 2.64 23.25
N VAL A 312 41.73 1.97 23.87
CA VAL A 312 42.86 2.61 24.52
C VAL A 312 44.10 2.20 23.73
N GLU A 313 44.68 3.13 22.97
CA GLU A 313 45.85 2.86 22.14
C GLU A 313 47.05 3.71 22.54
N SER A 314 48.24 3.22 22.26
CA SER A 314 49.49 3.95 22.43
C SER A 314 50.37 3.72 21.22
N PHE A 315 51.07 4.77 20.79
CA PHE A 315 51.93 4.71 19.62
C PHE A 315 53.20 5.53 19.83
N MET A 316 54.18 5.20 18.99
CA MET A 316 55.47 5.83 18.95
C MET A 316 55.67 6.50 17.59
N ILE A 317 56.19 7.73 17.60
CA ILE A 317 56.74 8.40 16.41
C ILE A 317 58.21 8.71 16.66
N GLU A 318 59.08 8.23 15.78
CA GLU A 318 60.51 8.51 15.84
C GLU A 318 60.92 9.35 14.61
N TYR A 319 61.62 10.46 14.87
CA TYR A 319 62.25 11.29 13.84
C TYR A 319 63.73 10.97 13.78
N VAL A 320 64.18 10.48 12.62
CA VAL A 320 65.58 10.17 12.36
C VAL A 320 66.22 11.34 11.62
N SER A 321 67.04 12.11 12.34
CA SER A 321 67.65 13.34 11.80
C SER A 321 68.63 13.13 10.65
N THR A 322 69.28 11.97 10.54
CA THR A 322 70.24 11.67 9.48
C THR A 322 69.56 11.46 8.12
N SER A 323 68.41 10.80 8.11
CA SER A 323 67.60 10.56 6.90
C SER A 323 66.47 11.58 6.73
N ARG A 324 66.28 12.48 7.70
CA ARG A 324 65.15 13.43 7.77
C ARG A 324 63.80 12.74 7.53
N SER A 325 63.61 11.60 8.17
CA SER A 325 62.44 10.74 7.99
C SER A 325 61.76 10.43 9.31
N PHE A 326 60.44 10.26 9.27
CA PHE A 326 59.65 9.78 10.39
C PHE A 326 59.39 8.28 10.24
N THR A 327 59.46 7.56 11.34
CA THR A 327 58.96 6.19 11.50
C THR A 327 57.91 6.18 12.60
N SER A 328 56.88 5.35 12.44
CA SER A 328 55.77 5.28 13.40
C SER A 328 55.39 3.84 13.67
N LYS A 329 55.05 3.53 14.93
CA LYS A 329 54.65 2.18 15.34
C LYS A 329 53.59 2.23 16.42
N LEU A 330 52.51 1.47 16.25
CA LEU A 330 51.55 1.21 17.33
C LEU A 330 52.21 0.30 18.37
N THR A 331 52.29 0.75 19.62
CA THR A 331 52.98 0.04 20.71
C THR A 331 52.03 -0.84 21.50
N SER A 332 50.81 -0.38 21.73
CA SER A 332 49.76 -1.17 22.39
C SER A 332 48.37 -0.73 21.92
N VAL A 333 47.43 -1.67 21.95
CA VAL A 333 46.01 -1.37 21.81
C VAL A 333 45.21 -2.32 22.71
N ASP A 334 44.21 -1.76 23.38
CA ASP A 334 43.17 -2.47 24.10
C ASP A 334 41.80 -2.13 23.49
N VAL A 335 41.12 -3.14 22.95
CA VAL A 335 39.83 -3.02 22.28
C VAL A 335 38.72 -3.46 23.22
N ASN A 336 37.86 -2.50 23.57
CA ASN A 336 36.67 -2.72 24.39
C ASN A 336 35.41 -2.69 23.50
N PHE A 337 34.47 -3.59 23.78
CA PHE A 337 33.21 -3.70 23.07
C PHE A 337 32.08 -3.25 23.99
N ASN A 338 31.41 -2.16 23.64
CA ASN A 338 30.35 -1.57 24.45
C ASN A 338 29.07 -1.42 23.66
N ALA A 339 27.93 -1.36 24.35
CA ALA A 339 26.69 -0.95 23.72
C ALA A 339 26.87 0.43 23.07
N CYS A 340 26.46 0.52 21.81
CA CYS A 340 26.54 1.73 21.02
C CYS A 340 25.76 2.88 21.68
N GLN A 341 26.30 4.09 21.55
CA GLN A 341 25.74 5.27 22.18
C GLN A 341 24.92 6.08 21.16
N GLY A 342 23.62 5.84 21.11
CA GLY A 342 22.70 6.47 20.15
C GLY A 342 22.35 7.92 20.48
N ILE A 343 21.72 8.61 19.53
CA ILE A 343 21.25 9.98 19.74
C ILE A 343 20.14 10.04 20.81
N ASN A 344 20.03 11.16 21.54
CA ASN A 344 18.99 11.40 22.54
C ASN A 344 18.89 10.33 23.64
N GLY A 345 20.00 9.66 23.98
CA GLY A 345 20.03 8.63 25.01
C GLY A 345 19.44 7.28 24.59
N GLN A 346 19.11 7.10 23.31
CA GLN A 346 18.67 5.80 22.76
C GLN A 346 19.87 4.88 22.54
N ASN A 347 20.50 4.48 23.63
CA ASN A 347 21.65 3.57 23.64
C ASN A 347 21.22 2.15 23.26
N ASN A 348 22.17 1.36 22.74
CA ASN A 348 21.93 0.02 22.22
C ASN A 348 20.85 -0.03 21.13
N ASN A 349 20.86 0.93 20.20
CA ASN A 349 19.94 0.98 19.07
C ASN A 349 20.70 1.42 17.81
N LEU A 350 20.78 0.54 16.80
CA LEU A 350 21.57 0.75 15.59
C LEU A 350 21.07 1.93 14.76
N TRP A 351 19.76 2.09 14.63
CA TRP A 351 19.19 3.22 13.93
C TRP A 351 19.56 4.55 14.61
N ALA A 352 19.44 4.62 15.93
CA ALA A 352 19.78 5.81 16.71
C ALA A 352 21.29 6.11 16.72
N TYR A 353 22.12 5.06 16.69
CA TYR A 353 23.56 5.18 16.56
C TYR A 353 23.98 5.69 15.19
N MET A 354 23.39 5.17 14.11
CA MET A 354 23.61 5.70 12.76
C MET A 354 23.12 7.14 12.61
N ALA A 355 22.01 7.50 13.24
CA ALA A 355 21.54 8.88 13.28
C ALA A 355 22.59 9.80 13.94
N ARG A 356 23.20 9.36 15.05
CA ARG A 356 24.28 10.10 15.69
C ARG A 356 25.47 10.29 14.75
N LEU A 357 25.96 9.24 14.10
CA LEU A 357 27.07 9.32 13.13
C LEU A 357 26.76 10.31 12.00
N TYR A 358 25.51 10.32 11.51
CA TYR A 358 25.08 11.27 10.50
C TYR A 358 25.17 12.73 11.00
N TYR A 359 24.67 13.03 12.20
CA TYR A 359 24.75 14.37 12.77
C TYR A 359 26.17 14.82 13.10
N GLN A 360 27.07 13.88 13.41
CA GLN A 360 28.50 14.16 13.61
C GLN A 360 29.23 14.44 12.28
N GLY A 361 28.68 13.97 11.16
CA GLY A 361 29.27 14.09 9.82
C GLY A 361 30.11 12.87 9.42
N ASP A 362 30.05 11.79 10.19
CA ASP A 362 30.82 10.56 9.99
C ASP A 362 30.23 9.69 8.87
N ILE A 363 28.92 9.82 8.61
CA ILE A 363 28.25 9.18 7.47
C ILE A 363 27.41 10.18 6.66
N SER A 364 27.18 9.85 5.39
CA SER A 364 26.41 10.68 4.46
C SER A 364 24.89 10.57 4.70
N PRO A 365 24.10 11.57 4.26
CA PRO A 365 22.64 11.48 4.28
C PRO A 365 22.10 10.27 3.50
N LYS A 366 22.79 9.87 2.42
CA LYS A 366 22.40 8.70 1.62
C LYS A 366 22.59 7.41 2.41
N GLN A 367 23.74 7.24 3.08
CA GLN A 367 24.01 6.09 3.96
C GLN A 367 22.93 5.96 5.05
N PHE A 368 22.67 7.05 5.77
CA PHE A 368 21.63 7.06 6.81
C PHE A 368 20.23 6.77 6.24
N GLY A 369 19.89 7.36 5.10
CA GLY A 369 18.60 7.15 4.44
C GLY A 369 18.39 5.76 3.84
N VAL A 370 19.46 4.99 3.58
CA VAL A 370 19.35 3.56 3.23
C VAL A 370 19.15 2.73 4.49
N ALA A 371 19.94 2.98 5.53
CA ALA A 371 19.80 2.31 6.82
C ALA A 371 18.40 2.48 7.44
N GLY A 372 17.83 3.69 7.40
CA GLY A 372 16.47 3.95 7.89
C GLY A 372 15.35 3.28 7.09
N ARG A 373 15.64 2.65 5.93
CA ARG A 373 14.68 1.80 5.21
C ARG A 373 14.82 0.33 5.54
N ILE A 374 15.98 -0.06 6.09
CA ILE A 374 16.28 -1.43 6.56
C ILE A 374 15.85 -1.55 8.02
N ILE A 375 16.15 -0.56 8.85
CA ILE A 375 15.76 -0.49 10.25
C ILE A 375 14.71 0.60 10.37
N THR A 376 13.45 0.20 10.44
CA THR A 376 12.32 1.12 10.25
C THR A 376 12.04 1.96 11.50
N ASN A 377 12.40 1.48 12.69
CA ASN A 377 12.14 2.09 14.01
C ASN A 377 10.64 2.26 14.36
N VAL A 378 9.74 1.97 13.42
CA VAL A 378 8.29 1.95 13.53
C VAL A 378 7.79 0.70 12.81
N GLY A 379 6.69 0.10 13.26
CA GLY A 379 6.18 -1.20 12.78
C GLY A 379 6.20 -1.42 11.25
N CYS A 380 6.13 -2.68 10.83
CA CYS A 380 6.45 -3.10 9.47
C CYS A 380 5.55 -2.59 8.33
N GLU A 381 4.36 -2.07 8.62
CA GLU A 381 3.35 -1.73 7.61
C GLU A 381 3.87 -0.76 6.53
N GLY A 382 4.53 0.33 6.96
CA GLY A 382 5.02 1.36 6.05
C GLY A 382 6.12 0.86 5.11
N ALA A 383 7.06 0.08 5.66
CA ALA A 383 8.17 -0.48 4.90
C ALA A 383 7.70 -1.56 3.92
N THR A 384 6.84 -2.48 4.38
CA THR A 384 6.23 -3.52 3.56
C THR A 384 5.42 -2.92 2.40
N ARG A 385 4.59 -1.90 2.68
CA ARG A 385 3.81 -1.22 1.64
C ARG A 385 4.69 -0.53 0.61
N SER A 386 5.77 0.12 1.05
CA SER A 386 6.75 0.74 0.16
C SER A 386 7.42 -0.29 -0.75
N GLN A 387 7.80 -1.45 -0.21
CA GLN A 387 8.40 -2.53 -0.99
C GLN A 387 7.42 -3.16 -1.97
N HIS A 388 6.18 -3.45 -1.56
CA HIS A 388 5.13 -3.93 -2.45
C HIS A 388 4.91 -2.98 -3.63
N ASN A 389 4.82 -1.67 -3.38
CA ASN A 389 4.66 -0.67 -4.43
C ASN A 389 5.83 -0.69 -5.44
N LYS A 390 7.09 -0.83 -4.96
CA LYS A 390 8.25 -0.96 -5.85
C LYS A 390 8.20 -2.21 -6.72
N MET A 391 7.64 -3.30 -6.19
CA MET A 391 7.51 -4.59 -6.88
C MET A 391 6.21 -4.72 -7.68
N ASN A 392 5.37 -3.68 -7.74
CA ASN A 392 4.01 -3.74 -8.31
C ASN A 392 3.14 -4.85 -7.71
N LEU A 393 3.37 -5.17 -6.43
CA LEU A 393 2.58 -6.10 -5.65
C LEU A 393 1.49 -5.34 -4.90
N GLN A 394 0.33 -5.98 -4.73
CA GLN A 394 -0.75 -5.46 -3.90
C GLN A 394 -1.26 -6.60 -3.02
N MET A 395 -1.52 -6.29 -1.74
CA MET A 395 -2.24 -7.21 -0.87
C MET A 395 -3.62 -7.50 -1.49
N GLY A 396 -4.12 -8.71 -1.40
CA GLY A 396 -5.36 -9.01 -2.11
C GLY A 396 -5.97 -10.34 -1.78
N TYR A 397 -7.13 -10.55 -2.39
CA TYR A 397 -7.84 -11.81 -2.36
C TYR A 397 -8.46 -12.07 -3.73
N THR A 398 -8.15 -13.24 -4.26
CA THR A 398 -8.71 -13.75 -5.52
C THR A 398 -9.75 -14.81 -5.16
N PRO A 399 -11.05 -14.45 -5.10
CA PRO A 399 -12.09 -15.45 -4.88
C PRO A 399 -12.23 -16.35 -6.12
N ASN A 400 -12.83 -17.53 -5.94
CA ASN A 400 -13.33 -18.32 -7.07
C ASN A 400 -14.44 -17.52 -7.80
N PRO A 401 -14.24 -17.12 -9.08
CA PRO A 401 -15.21 -16.30 -9.82
C PRO A 401 -16.52 -17.05 -10.15
N ASN A 402 -16.53 -18.37 -10.00
CA ASN A 402 -17.74 -19.19 -10.18
C ASN A 402 -18.61 -19.20 -8.92
N GLU A 403 -18.03 -18.96 -7.75
CA GLU A 403 -18.73 -18.98 -6.47
C GLU A 403 -19.06 -17.58 -5.94
N TRP A 404 -18.26 -16.57 -6.27
CA TRP A 404 -18.33 -15.27 -5.61
C TRP A 404 -18.37 -14.11 -6.59
N THR A 405 -19.27 -13.17 -6.32
CA THR A 405 -19.34 -11.88 -7.00
C THR A 405 -18.87 -10.79 -6.05
N ARG A 406 -17.85 -10.01 -6.44
CA ARG A 406 -17.35 -8.88 -5.62
C ARG A 406 -18.33 -7.71 -5.65
N VAL A 407 -18.92 -7.31 -4.54
CA VAL A 407 -19.91 -6.20 -4.52
C VAL A 407 -19.31 -4.87 -4.09
N ALA A 408 -18.21 -4.89 -3.34
CA ALA A 408 -17.47 -3.70 -2.92
C ALA A 408 -16.02 -4.05 -2.55
N GLY A 409 -15.14 -3.04 -2.53
CA GLY A 409 -13.78 -3.19 -2.03
C GLY A 409 -13.12 -1.85 -1.71
N ARG A 410 -12.07 -1.91 -0.87
CA ARG A 410 -11.29 -0.76 -0.40
C ARG A 410 -9.80 -0.97 -0.66
N GLU A 411 -9.07 0.13 -0.87
CA GLU A 411 -7.63 0.16 -1.17
C GLU A 411 -7.23 -0.89 -2.22
N SER A 412 -6.31 -1.79 -1.89
CA SER A 412 -5.81 -2.85 -2.78
C SER A 412 -6.90 -3.82 -3.26
N MET A 413 -8.03 -3.89 -2.55
CA MET A 413 -9.19 -4.70 -2.93
C MET A 413 -10.28 -3.91 -3.67
N LYS A 414 -10.13 -2.59 -3.84
CA LYS A 414 -11.03 -1.74 -4.65
C LYS A 414 -10.73 -1.91 -6.14
N LYS A 415 -11.30 -2.95 -6.74
CA LYS A 415 -11.25 -3.14 -8.20
C LYS A 415 -12.29 -2.32 -8.97
N ARG A 416 -13.40 -1.98 -8.32
CA ARG A 416 -14.55 -1.25 -8.89
C ARG A 416 -15.31 -0.50 -7.79
N ASP A 417 -16.18 0.42 -8.17
CA ASP A 417 -17.08 1.08 -7.22
C ASP A 417 -18.13 0.09 -6.67
N PRO A 418 -18.66 0.34 -5.46
CA PRO A 418 -19.68 -0.52 -4.86
C PRO A 418 -20.92 -0.67 -5.75
N PHE A 419 -21.57 -1.81 -5.63
CA PHE A 419 -22.89 -2.01 -6.22
C PHE A 419 -23.88 -1.00 -5.65
N GLY A 420 -24.85 -0.61 -6.47
CA GLY A 420 -26.05 0.03 -5.94
C GLY A 420 -26.92 -0.96 -5.18
N HIS A 421 -27.73 -0.47 -4.24
CA HIS A 421 -28.70 -1.20 -3.46
C HIS A 421 -29.45 -2.27 -4.27
N ARG A 422 -30.00 -1.89 -5.43
CA ARG A 422 -30.82 -2.83 -6.24
C ARG A 422 -30.01 -3.94 -6.88
N ALA A 423 -28.84 -3.61 -7.39
CA ALA A 423 -27.93 -4.61 -7.94
C ALA A 423 -27.44 -5.55 -6.83
N PHE A 424 -27.18 -5.01 -5.64
CA PHE A 424 -26.82 -5.78 -4.47
C PHE A 424 -27.94 -6.74 -4.05
N LEU A 425 -29.19 -6.28 -3.91
CA LEU A 425 -30.33 -7.16 -3.62
C LEU A 425 -30.51 -8.26 -4.68
N LYS A 426 -30.35 -7.92 -5.96
CA LYS A 426 -30.42 -8.90 -7.06
C LYS A 426 -29.30 -9.95 -6.98
N SER A 427 -28.16 -9.58 -6.41
CA SER A 427 -27.02 -10.47 -6.17
C SER A 427 -27.16 -11.31 -4.90
N LEU A 428 -27.93 -10.85 -3.91
CA LEU A 428 -28.19 -11.54 -2.65
C LEU A 428 -29.37 -12.52 -2.80
N ARG A 429 -29.15 -13.64 -3.50
CA ARG A 429 -30.24 -14.58 -3.82
C ARG A 429 -30.53 -15.57 -2.67
N PRO A 430 -31.80 -15.90 -2.40
CA PRO A 430 -32.16 -16.96 -1.46
C PRO A 430 -31.61 -18.33 -1.87
N SER A 431 -31.45 -19.24 -0.91
CA SER A 431 -31.08 -20.62 -1.20
C SER A 431 -32.10 -21.28 -2.14
N ALA A 432 -31.59 -21.86 -3.23
CA ALA A 432 -32.39 -22.70 -4.12
C ALA A 432 -32.62 -24.10 -3.53
N TYR A 433 -31.64 -24.59 -2.76
CA TYR A 433 -31.63 -25.91 -2.14
C TYR A 433 -31.03 -25.82 -0.73
N GLY A 434 -31.43 -26.72 0.17
CA GLY A 434 -30.92 -26.77 1.55
C GLY A 434 -31.62 -25.80 2.52
N PRO A 435 -30.99 -25.49 3.68
CA PRO A 435 -31.57 -24.60 4.69
C PRO A 435 -31.90 -23.21 4.15
N VAL A 436 -33.03 -22.65 4.56
CA VAL A 436 -33.49 -21.34 4.09
C VAL A 436 -32.55 -20.24 4.57
N HIS A 437 -31.94 -19.53 3.62
CA HIS A 437 -31.25 -18.26 3.82
C HIS A 437 -31.54 -17.32 2.65
N TYR A 438 -31.29 -16.03 2.86
CA TYR A 438 -31.58 -14.98 1.89
C TYR A 438 -30.28 -14.37 1.37
N GLY A 439 -29.34 -15.23 0.99
CA GLY A 439 -27.99 -14.88 0.54
C GLY A 439 -26.92 -14.80 1.64
N ILE A 440 -25.66 -14.89 1.21
CA ILE A 440 -24.47 -14.87 2.06
C ILE A 440 -23.53 -13.78 1.56
N ILE A 441 -23.15 -12.89 2.47
CA ILE A 441 -22.14 -11.86 2.23
C ILE A 441 -20.84 -12.35 2.84
N TYR A 442 -19.78 -12.36 2.06
CA TYR A 442 -18.46 -12.77 2.47
C TYR A 442 -17.53 -11.56 2.51
N ARG A 443 -17.03 -11.23 3.70
CA ARG A 443 -16.00 -10.20 3.89
C ARG A 443 -14.62 -10.87 3.94
N VAL A 444 -13.69 -10.31 3.20
CA VAL A 444 -12.26 -10.60 3.30
C VAL A 444 -11.49 -9.37 3.72
N CYS A 445 -10.55 -9.54 4.64
CA CYS A 445 -9.68 -8.48 5.13
C CYS A 445 -8.25 -9.00 5.25
N ALA A 446 -7.34 -8.49 4.42
CA ALA A 446 -5.98 -9.04 4.33
C ALA A 446 -5.14 -8.75 5.59
N THR A 447 -5.41 -7.62 6.25
CA THR A 447 -4.67 -7.14 7.43
C THR A 447 -5.45 -7.30 8.75
N CYS A 448 -6.56 -8.04 8.71
CA CYS A 448 -7.30 -8.37 9.92
C CYS A 448 -6.63 -9.52 10.67
N THR A 449 -6.93 -9.62 11.96
CA THR A 449 -6.59 -10.77 12.80
C THR A 449 -7.11 -12.05 12.16
N ARG A 450 -6.42 -13.18 12.36
CA ARG A 450 -6.66 -14.47 11.69
C ARG A 450 -8.13 -14.88 11.62
N THR A 451 -8.84 -14.80 12.75
CA THR A 451 -10.27 -15.16 12.86
C THR A 451 -11.19 -14.23 12.07
N HIS A 452 -10.75 -13.01 11.75
CA HIS A 452 -11.51 -11.95 11.09
C HIS A 452 -11.05 -11.67 9.65
N GLN A 453 -10.04 -12.39 9.16
CA GLN A 453 -9.62 -12.33 7.76
C GLN A 453 -10.74 -12.77 6.83
N LYS A 454 -11.61 -13.68 7.30
CA LYS A 454 -12.76 -14.22 6.58
C LYS A 454 -13.96 -14.23 7.50
N ILE A 455 -15.03 -13.56 7.10
CA ILE A 455 -16.28 -13.53 7.85
C ILE A 455 -17.43 -13.73 6.87
N PHE A 456 -18.26 -14.74 7.14
CA PHE A 456 -19.46 -15.03 6.36
C PHE A 456 -20.68 -14.54 7.11
N TYR A 457 -21.31 -13.50 6.59
CA TYR A 457 -22.58 -12.97 7.05
C TYR A 457 -23.70 -13.72 6.33
N ARG A 458 -24.47 -14.50 7.08
CA ARG A 458 -25.66 -15.21 6.61
C ARG A 458 -26.88 -14.33 6.87
N ARG A 459 -27.64 -14.01 5.81
CA ARG A 459 -28.94 -13.34 5.93
C ARG A 459 -30.03 -14.39 6.24
N ASN A 460 -30.75 -14.19 7.35
CA ASN A 460 -31.77 -15.13 7.83
C ASN A 460 -33.20 -14.75 7.41
N THR A 461 -33.44 -13.50 7.02
CA THR A 461 -34.75 -12.97 6.60
C THR A 461 -34.61 -12.18 5.29
N PRO A 462 -35.68 -11.95 4.50
CA PRO A 462 -35.60 -11.11 3.31
C PRO A 462 -35.10 -9.69 3.65
N VAL A 463 -34.33 -9.06 2.75
CA VAL A 463 -33.98 -7.64 2.90
C VAL A 463 -35.14 -6.79 2.40
N PRO A 464 -35.69 -5.85 3.19
CA PRO A 464 -36.74 -4.95 2.73
C PRO A 464 -36.27 -4.04 1.57
N ASP A 465 -37.13 -3.80 0.57
CA ASP A 465 -36.82 -2.92 -0.57
C ASP A 465 -36.58 -1.45 -0.17
N THR A 466 -37.02 -1.06 1.03
CA THR A 466 -36.80 0.28 1.60
C THR A 466 -35.48 0.41 2.36
N PHE A 467 -34.71 -0.68 2.49
CA PHE A 467 -33.52 -0.74 3.33
C PHE A 467 -32.26 -1.07 2.53
N ASP A 468 -31.35 -0.11 2.46
CA ASP A 468 -30.06 -0.33 1.83
C ASP A 468 -29.07 -1.06 2.74
N LEU A 469 -29.15 -2.40 2.71
CA LEU A 469 -28.27 -3.27 3.49
C LEU A 469 -26.78 -3.08 3.13
N LEU A 470 -26.44 -2.90 1.85
CA LEU A 470 -25.03 -2.74 1.47
C LEU A 470 -24.48 -1.41 1.99
N TYR A 471 -25.24 -0.33 1.81
CA TYR A 471 -24.86 0.96 2.37
C TYR A 471 -24.75 0.91 3.90
N ASN A 472 -25.70 0.26 4.58
CA ASN A 472 -25.64 0.07 6.03
C ASN A 472 -24.37 -0.67 6.47
N ILE A 473 -24.02 -1.76 5.79
CA ILE A 473 -22.80 -2.55 6.10
C ILE A 473 -21.52 -1.76 5.85
N LEU A 474 -21.46 -0.97 4.77
CA LEU A 474 -20.24 -0.28 4.35
C LEU A 474 -20.05 1.08 5.02
N TYR A 475 -21.13 1.74 5.43
CA TYR A 475 -21.10 3.15 5.83
C TYR A 475 -21.81 3.47 7.15
N GLU A 476 -22.64 2.59 7.73
CA GLU A 476 -23.43 2.95 8.91
C GLU A 476 -23.09 2.14 10.16
N SER A 477 -23.22 2.78 11.32
CA SER A 477 -22.98 2.20 12.66
C SER A 477 -24.27 2.05 13.44
N ASN A 478 -25.25 1.36 12.87
CA ASN A 478 -26.58 1.14 13.46
C ASN A 478 -27.18 -0.19 13.00
N ASP A 479 -28.34 -0.55 13.55
CA ASP A 479 -29.09 -1.77 13.23
C ASP A 479 -30.04 -1.61 12.02
N GLY A 480 -29.85 -0.56 11.21
CA GLY A 480 -30.70 -0.24 10.07
C GLY A 480 -32.13 0.16 10.47
N GLY A 481 -32.33 0.71 11.67
CA GLY A 481 -33.67 1.03 12.19
C GLY A 481 -34.47 -0.23 12.52
N GLY A 482 -33.79 -1.27 13.02
CA GLY A 482 -34.37 -2.57 13.35
C GLY A 482 -34.55 -3.53 12.17
N MET A 483 -34.12 -3.15 10.96
CA MET A 483 -34.20 -3.99 9.75
C MET A 483 -32.99 -4.93 9.57
N ASN A 484 -31.97 -4.80 10.43
CA ASN A 484 -30.75 -5.61 10.42
C ASN A 484 -30.33 -6.05 11.84
N ARG A 485 -31.16 -6.85 12.51
CA ARG A 485 -30.94 -7.31 13.90
C ARG A 485 -30.12 -8.59 14.05
N TRP A 486 -29.03 -8.54 14.82
CA TRP A 486 -28.25 -9.71 15.22
C TRP A 486 -29.11 -10.85 15.78
N GLY A 487 -28.84 -12.09 15.34
CA GLY A 487 -29.52 -13.30 15.81
C GLY A 487 -30.90 -13.55 15.22
N LEU A 488 -31.58 -12.50 14.75
CA LEU A 488 -32.87 -12.63 14.05
C LEU A 488 -32.70 -12.53 12.54
N ASP A 489 -32.13 -11.41 12.12
CA ASP A 489 -32.00 -10.97 10.74
C ASP A 489 -30.71 -11.53 10.11
N PHE A 490 -29.65 -11.70 10.89
CA PHE A 490 -28.40 -12.27 10.41
C PHE A 490 -27.61 -13.01 11.48
N SER A 491 -26.64 -13.79 11.01
CA SER A 491 -25.62 -14.46 11.83
C SER A 491 -24.27 -14.40 11.12
N LEU A 492 -23.18 -14.49 11.89
CA LEU A 492 -21.81 -14.50 11.38
C LEU A 492 -21.18 -15.88 11.56
N HIS A 493 -20.34 -16.28 10.62
CA HIS A 493 -19.74 -17.62 10.57
C HIS A 493 -18.29 -17.55 10.07
N SER A 494 -17.47 -18.52 10.51
CA SER A 494 -16.06 -18.62 10.11
C SER A 494 -15.87 -19.33 8.77
N THR A 495 -16.84 -20.16 8.36
CA THR A 495 -16.76 -20.95 7.13
C THR A 495 -18.02 -20.74 6.28
N TYR A 496 -17.87 -20.94 4.97
CA TYR A 496 -19.00 -20.86 4.04
C TYR A 496 -20.03 -21.96 4.33
N GLU A 497 -19.58 -23.18 4.61
CA GLU A 497 -20.46 -24.32 4.90
C GLU A 497 -21.30 -24.09 6.15
N ASP A 498 -20.70 -23.57 7.22
CA ASP A 498 -21.43 -23.15 8.43
C ASP A 498 -22.44 -22.05 8.11
N ALA A 499 -22.06 -21.07 7.29
CA ALA A 499 -22.95 -20.00 6.86
C ALA A 499 -24.12 -20.49 5.99
N VAL A 500 -23.94 -21.54 5.18
CA VAL A 500 -25.01 -22.18 4.36
C VAL A 500 -25.94 -23.03 5.22
N ASN A 501 -25.39 -23.72 6.22
CA ASN A 501 -26.17 -24.60 7.09
C ASN A 501 -26.78 -23.88 8.30
N GLY A 502 -26.31 -22.67 8.62
CA GLY A 502 -26.70 -21.96 9.85
C GLY A 502 -26.13 -22.60 11.11
N THR A 503 -25.01 -23.33 11.00
CA THR A 503 -24.35 -24.02 12.12
C THR A 503 -23.20 -23.20 12.66
N LYS A 504 -22.84 -23.37 13.95
CA LYS A 504 -21.69 -22.68 14.58
C LYS A 504 -21.65 -21.14 14.36
N PRO A 505 -22.76 -20.41 14.61
CA PRO A 505 -22.72 -18.96 14.54
C PRO A 505 -21.72 -18.41 15.57
N TRP A 506 -21.08 -17.30 15.21
CA TRP A 506 -20.24 -16.54 16.13
C TRP A 506 -21.03 -16.10 17.36
N SER A 507 -20.30 -15.87 18.44
CA SER A 507 -20.85 -15.31 19.68
C SER A 507 -20.30 -13.91 19.91
N CYS A 508 -21.07 -13.07 20.59
CA CYS A 508 -20.68 -11.71 20.91
C CYS A 508 -20.42 -11.55 22.41
N PRO A 509 -19.54 -10.62 22.83
CA PRO A 509 -19.33 -10.31 24.23
C PRO A 509 -20.66 -9.97 24.93
N GLY A 510 -20.96 -10.68 26.01
CA GLY A 510 -22.23 -10.52 26.74
C GLY A 510 -23.50 -10.88 25.95
N GLY A 511 -23.37 -11.55 24.79
CA GLY A 511 -24.50 -11.91 23.93
C GLY A 511 -25.07 -10.72 23.12
N ILE A 512 -24.42 -9.56 23.16
CA ILE A 512 -24.91 -8.32 22.53
C ILE A 512 -24.00 -7.95 21.36
N PHE A 513 -24.58 -7.74 20.19
CA PHE A 513 -23.85 -7.27 19.02
C PHE A 513 -23.60 -5.76 19.10
N ASN A 514 -22.35 -5.34 19.00
CA ASN A 514 -21.99 -3.93 19.02
C ASN A 514 -22.17 -3.29 17.62
N TYR A 515 -23.31 -2.64 17.36
CA TYR A 515 -23.56 -1.97 16.08
C TYR A 515 -22.63 -0.80 15.76
N ALA A 516 -21.92 -0.25 16.76
CA ALA A 516 -20.88 0.74 16.48
C ALA A 516 -19.68 0.12 15.74
N ALA A 517 -19.46 -1.19 15.93
CA ALA A 517 -18.42 -1.98 15.30
C ALA A 517 -18.88 -2.73 14.05
N THR A 518 -19.46 -1.97 13.13
CA THR A 518 -19.97 -2.35 11.79
C THR A 518 -19.53 -3.72 11.27
N PHE A 519 -20.50 -4.49 10.75
CA PHE A 519 -20.38 -5.82 10.17
C PHE A 519 -20.04 -6.97 11.13
N TYR A 520 -19.05 -6.83 12.01
CA TYR A 520 -18.61 -7.94 12.88
C TYR A 520 -18.98 -7.80 14.36
N GLY A 521 -19.33 -6.58 14.81
CA GLY A 521 -19.91 -6.32 16.12
C GLY A 521 -19.01 -6.58 17.32
N GLU A 522 -17.69 -6.60 17.12
CA GLU A 522 -16.68 -7.08 18.09
C GLU A 522 -16.90 -8.54 18.55
N CYS A 523 -17.70 -9.28 17.79
CA CYS A 523 -17.98 -10.67 18.00
C CYS A 523 -16.85 -11.53 17.45
N SER A 524 -16.74 -12.77 17.91
CA SER A 524 -15.73 -13.71 17.45
C SER A 524 -16.28 -15.14 17.46
N PRO A 525 -15.59 -16.12 16.86
CA PRO A 525 -16.01 -17.51 16.91
C PRO A 525 -16.17 -18.06 18.33
N THR A 526 -15.42 -17.51 19.30
CA THR A 526 -15.40 -17.96 20.70
C THR A 526 -16.24 -17.07 21.63
N GLY A 527 -16.73 -15.92 21.17
CA GLY A 527 -17.40 -14.92 22.01
C GLY A 527 -16.47 -13.95 22.75
N VAL A 528 -15.15 -14.15 22.66
CA VAL A 528 -14.16 -13.19 23.17
C VAL A 528 -14.20 -11.91 22.33
N ARG A 529 -14.13 -10.76 22.99
CA ARG A 529 -14.12 -9.45 22.32
C ARG A 529 -12.86 -9.29 21.48
N VAL A 530 -13.04 -8.95 20.20
CA VAL A 530 -11.94 -8.57 19.29
C VAL A 530 -12.20 -7.16 18.79
N THR A 531 -11.25 -6.25 18.99
CA THR A 531 -11.34 -4.85 18.55
C THR A 531 -10.56 -4.61 17.26
N ASP A 532 -10.69 -3.41 16.70
CA ASP A 532 -9.85 -2.91 15.60
C ASP A 532 -9.95 -3.70 14.29
N GLN A 533 -11.09 -4.34 14.02
CA GLN A 533 -11.35 -5.05 12.76
C GLN A 533 -12.37 -4.33 11.86
N PHE A 534 -12.64 -3.05 12.14
CA PHE A 534 -13.62 -2.24 11.43
C PHE A 534 -13.27 -2.07 9.93
N SER A 535 -14.29 -1.90 9.09
CA SER A 535 -14.09 -1.66 7.65
C SER A 535 -15.14 -0.75 7.04
N ARG A 536 -15.39 0.40 7.68
CA ARG A 536 -16.24 1.48 7.13
C ARG A 536 -15.53 2.20 5.99
N PHE A 537 -16.25 2.50 4.91
CA PHE A 537 -15.68 2.97 3.64
C PHE A 537 -15.54 4.49 3.55
N HIS A 538 -15.99 5.22 4.56
CA HIS A 538 -15.90 6.67 4.61
C HIS A 538 -14.91 7.22 5.64
N GLU A 539 -14.43 6.38 6.56
CA GLU A 539 -13.45 6.76 7.57
C GLU A 539 -12.07 6.25 7.17
N ASN A 540 -11.06 7.12 7.31
CA ASN A 540 -9.69 6.79 6.96
C ASN A 540 -8.85 6.36 8.17
N TRP A 541 -9.27 6.69 9.39
CA TRP A 541 -8.47 6.49 10.59
C TRP A 541 -9.02 5.30 11.39
N GLY A 542 -8.14 4.39 11.83
CA GLY A 542 -8.51 3.19 12.61
C GLY A 542 -9.22 2.07 11.83
N GLN A 543 -9.59 2.31 10.56
CA GLN A 543 -10.26 1.32 9.70
C GLN A 543 -9.25 0.41 9.00
N LYS A 544 -9.63 -0.85 8.76
CA LYS A 544 -8.85 -1.79 7.95
C LYS A 544 -8.92 -1.39 6.48
N GLN A 545 -7.74 -1.33 5.86
CA GLN A 545 -7.50 -0.71 4.56
C GLN A 545 -7.77 -1.69 3.41
N ASP A 546 -7.32 -2.94 3.53
CA ASP A 546 -7.44 -3.95 2.47
C ASP A 546 -8.63 -4.86 2.74
N VAL A 547 -9.81 -4.44 2.31
CA VAL A 547 -11.08 -5.16 2.56
C VAL A 547 -11.90 -5.32 1.29
N GLY A 548 -12.44 -6.51 1.08
CA GLY A 548 -13.32 -6.85 -0.03
C GLY A 548 -14.61 -7.51 0.46
N TYR A 549 -15.72 -7.15 -0.16
CA TYR A 549 -17.04 -7.75 0.09
C TYR A 549 -17.51 -8.49 -1.14
N PHE A 550 -17.99 -9.70 -0.93
CA PHE A 550 -18.46 -10.62 -1.95
C PHE A 550 -19.84 -11.14 -1.56
N VAL A 551 -20.59 -11.60 -2.56
CA VAL A 551 -21.83 -12.35 -2.37
C VAL A 551 -21.74 -13.66 -3.11
N ASN A 552 -22.37 -14.70 -2.57
CA ASN A 552 -22.40 -16.00 -3.23
C ASN A 552 -23.14 -15.90 -4.57
N LYS A 553 -22.58 -16.50 -5.61
CA LYS A 553 -23.11 -16.50 -6.99
C LYS A 553 -23.98 -17.76 -7.20
N PRO A 554 -25.11 -17.67 -7.92
CA PRO A 554 -25.88 -18.83 -8.35
C PRO A 554 -25.21 -19.56 -9.54
N GLU A 555 -25.52 -20.84 -9.77
CA GLU A 555 -24.90 -21.68 -10.80
C GLU A 555 -25.20 -21.27 -12.26
N ASN A 556 -26.30 -20.53 -12.52
CA ASN A 556 -26.79 -20.26 -13.89
C ASN A 556 -27.06 -18.76 -14.17
N ASP A 557 -26.01 -17.97 -14.36
CA ASP A 557 -26.04 -16.56 -14.78
C ASP A 557 -26.44 -15.48 -13.74
N GLY A 558 -25.50 -14.55 -13.58
CA GLY A 558 -25.52 -13.47 -12.59
C GLY A 558 -25.47 -12.08 -13.20
N LEU A 559 -25.11 -11.11 -12.37
CA LEU A 559 -24.81 -9.75 -12.82
C LEU A 559 -23.39 -9.69 -13.38
N GLN A 560 -23.26 -9.24 -14.62
CA GLN A 560 -21.97 -8.98 -15.26
C GLN A 560 -21.70 -7.48 -15.25
N GLU A 561 -20.49 -7.08 -14.86
CA GLU A 561 -20.06 -5.69 -15.04
C GLU A 561 -19.86 -5.36 -16.51
N ILE A 562 -20.39 -4.21 -16.91
CA ILE A 562 -20.08 -3.59 -18.19
C ILE A 562 -19.29 -2.32 -17.89
N THR A 563 -18.23 -2.11 -18.67
CA THR A 563 -17.38 -0.94 -18.55
C THR A 563 -18.18 0.35 -18.77
N THR A 564 -18.09 1.25 -17.80
CA THR A 564 -18.55 2.63 -17.91
C THR A 564 -17.36 3.57 -17.79
N LYS A 565 -17.57 4.83 -18.16
CA LYS A 565 -16.60 5.90 -18.01
C LYS A 565 -17.18 7.00 -17.13
N ALA A 566 -16.50 7.29 -16.03
CA ALA A 566 -16.77 8.50 -15.26
C ALA A 566 -16.20 9.71 -16.01
N ILE A 567 -17.08 10.59 -16.46
CA ILE A 567 -16.72 11.90 -16.99
C ILE A 567 -16.61 12.84 -15.79
N LYS A 568 -15.43 13.43 -15.58
CA LYS A 568 -15.11 14.21 -14.37
C LYS A 568 -14.89 15.68 -14.73
N GLY A 569 -15.95 16.46 -14.61
CA GLY A 569 -15.96 17.90 -14.89
C GLY A 569 -15.63 18.73 -13.67
N TYR A 570 -14.94 19.83 -13.90
CA TYR A 570 -14.58 20.79 -12.87
C TYR A 570 -15.79 21.67 -12.52
N TYR A 571 -16.22 21.66 -11.26
CA TYR A 571 -17.37 22.43 -10.77
C TYR A 571 -16.92 23.50 -9.77
N SER A 572 -17.13 24.78 -10.09
CA SER A 572 -16.89 25.91 -9.19
C SER A 572 -18.23 26.41 -8.66
N TRP A 573 -18.42 26.38 -7.34
CA TRP A 573 -19.62 26.92 -6.68
C TRP A 573 -19.42 28.21 -5.90
N SER A 574 -18.18 28.70 -5.78
CA SER A 574 -17.91 30.02 -5.25
C SER A 574 -16.48 30.46 -5.53
N ASN A 575 -16.28 31.76 -5.41
CA ASN A 575 -15.02 32.46 -5.63
C ASN A 575 -14.08 32.36 -4.41
N ASP A 576 -14.48 31.66 -3.33
CA ASP A 576 -13.89 31.91 -2.00
C ASP A 576 -13.60 30.65 -1.15
N TYR A 577 -13.89 29.43 -1.63
CA TYR A 577 -13.40 28.20 -0.99
C TYR A 577 -13.04 27.17 -2.04
N GLY A 578 -11.74 26.98 -2.28
CA GLY A 578 -11.10 25.73 -2.70
C GLY A 578 -11.64 24.98 -3.93
N TYR A 579 -10.74 24.73 -4.89
CA TYR A 579 -11.01 23.95 -6.09
C TYR A 579 -11.42 22.48 -5.76
N TYR A 580 -12.65 22.06 -6.07
CA TYR A 580 -13.06 20.65 -6.01
C TYR A 580 -13.13 20.09 -7.44
N GLY A 581 -12.11 19.33 -7.86
CA GLY A 581 -12.14 18.60 -9.13
C GLY A 581 -13.29 17.59 -9.19
N GLY A 582 -13.78 17.29 -10.40
CA GLY A 582 -14.90 16.36 -10.62
C GLY A 582 -14.69 15.00 -9.94
N LYS A 583 -15.71 14.55 -9.22
CA LYS A 583 -15.65 13.33 -8.38
C LYS A 583 -16.57 12.22 -8.88
N ALA A 584 -17.12 12.33 -10.09
CA ALA A 584 -17.98 11.30 -10.64
C ALA A 584 -17.35 9.90 -10.55
N THR A 585 -18.20 8.97 -10.15
CA THR A 585 -17.96 7.54 -9.97
C THR A 585 -19.22 6.80 -10.36
N GLY A 586 -19.11 5.49 -10.55
CA GLY A 586 -20.27 4.67 -10.88
C GLY A 586 -19.91 3.42 -11.62
N ILE A 587 -20.87 2.51 -11.67
CA ILE A 587 -20.74 1.20 -12.30
C ILE A 587 -22.01 0.87 -13.09
N ALA A 588 -21.89 0.04 -14.13
CA ALA A 588 -23.03 -0.61 -14.77
C ALA A 588 -22.92 -2.14 -14.66
N LEU A 589 -24.05 -2.77 -14.35
CA LEU A 589 -24.17 -4.22 -14.22
C LEU A 589 -25.33 -4.71 -15.08
N LYS A 590 -25.07 -5.60 -16.02
CA LYS A 590 -26.11 -6.25 -16.84
C LYS A 590 -26.52 -7.56 -16.24
N ASN A 591 -27.83 -7.72 -16.04
CA ASN A 591 -28.46 -8.99 -15.79
C ASN A 591 -28.48 -9.80 -17.09
N GLN A 592 -27.80 -10.94 -17.12
CA GLN A 592 -27.71 -11.77 -18.32
C GLN A 592 -29.05 -12.43 -18.68
N LEU A 593 -29.97 -12.56 -17.71
CA LEU A 593 -31.26 -13.25 -17.93
C LEU A 593 -32.27 -12.41 -18.71
N ASP A 594 -32.36 -11.12 -18.41
CA ASP A 594 -33.38 -10.22 -19.00
C ASP A 594 -32.77 -9.01 -19.75
N GLY A 595 -31.44 -8.89 -19.73
CA GLY A 595 -30.72 -7.79 -20.39
C GLY A 595 -30.79 -6.44 -19.66
N SER A 596 -31.43 -6.36 -18.49
CA SER A 596 -31.55 -5.12 -17.73
C SER A 596 -30.20 -4.65 -17.21
N ILE A 597 -29.97 -3.34 -17.27
CA ILE A 597 -28.74 -2.69 -16.83
C ILE A 597 -29.03 -1.91 -15.55
N TYR A 598 -28.40 -2.32 -14.46
CA TYR A 598 -28.39 -1.60 -13.19
C TYR A 598 -27.20 -0.65 -13.22
N MET A 599 -27.47 0.65 -13.18
CA MET A 599 -26.42 1.65 -13.30
C MET A 599 -26.46 2.61 -12.11
N THR A 600 -25.29 2.88 -11.57
CA THR A 600 -25.09 3.94 -10.58
C THR A 600 -24.28 5.08 -11.18
N GLY A 601 -24.52 6.29 -10.70
CA GLY A 601 -23.73 7.46 -11.07
C GLY A 601 -23.74 8.50 -9.96
N SER A 602 -22.56 8.91 -9.53
CA SER A 602 -22.36 10.15 -8.78
C SER A 602 -21.95 11.27 -9.73
N GLY A 603 -21.88 12.49 -9.20
CA GLY A 603 -21.30 13.63 -9.89
C GLY A 603 -22.16 14.87 -9.75
N SER A 604 -21.49 16.02 -9.87
CA SER A 604 -22.07 17.33 -9.56
C SER A 604 -23.23 17.69 -10.47
N ASP A 605 -23.07 17.56 -11.79
CA ASP A 605 -24.15 17.73 -12.75
C ASP A 605 -23.73 17.37 -14.19
N ILE A 606 -24.70 17.19 -15.08
CA ILE A 606 -24.55 17.28 -16.53
C ILE A 606 -25.08 18.67 -16.96
N TRP A 607 -24.28 19.71 -16.71
CA TRP A 607 -24.69 21.10 -16.87
C TRP A 607 -23.51 22.06 -17.02
N ASN A 608 -23.79 23.36 -17.19
CA ASN A 608 -22.79 24.42 -17.35
C ASN A 608 -21.79 24.11 -18.46
N THR A 609 -20.50 24.38 -18.23
CA THR A 609 -19.41 24.22 -19.20
C THR A 609 -18.70 22.88 -19.09
N GLN A 610 -18.91 22.10 -18.02
CA GLN A 610 -18.27 20.81 -17.80
C GLN A 610 -19.21 19.84 -17.09
N ASP A 611 -19.24 18.59 -17.56
CA ASP A 611 -20.11 17.53 -17.04
C ASP A 611 -19.38 16.61 -16.07
N ASP A 612 -20.06 16.18 -15.00
CA ASP A 612 -19.58 15.29 -13.95
C ASP A 612 -20.62 14.17 -13.73
N PHE A 613 -20.41 13.00 -14.35
CA PHE A 613 -21.38 11.89 -14.38
C PHE A 613 -20.76 10.53 -14.79
N ASN A 614 -21.52 9.43 -14.67
CA ASN A 614 -21.13 8.11 -15.18
C ASN A 614 -21.79 7.79 -16.54
N TYR A 615 -21.01 7.28 -17.50
CA TYR A 615 -21.43 7.08 -18.88
C TYR A 615 -21.16 5.65 -19.38
N LEU A 616 -22.22 4.92 -19.75
CA LEU A 616 -22.12 3.68 -20.51
C LEU A 616 -22.23 4.02 -21.99
N SER A 617 -21.12 3.98 -22.74
CA SER A 617 -21.04 4.50 -24.09
C SER A 617 -20.62 3.46 -25.11
N GLN A 618 -21.14 3.59 -26.33
CA GLN A 618 -20.63 2.93 -27.53
C GLN A 618 -20.40 3.97 -28.62
N GLU A 619 -19.35 3.77 -29.42
CA GLU A 619 -19.10 4.59 -30.61
C GLU A 619 -20.18 4.34 -31.67
N PHE A 620 -20.55 5.40 -32.39
CA PHE A 620 -21.59 5.37 -33.39
C PHE A 620 -21.36 6.44 -34.46
N SER A 621 -21.91 6.21 -35.65
CA SER A 621 -21.92 7.19 -36.74
C SER A 621 -23.23 7.12 -37.52
N GLY A 622 -23.60 8.23 -38.16
CA GLY A 622 -24.79 8.30 -38.99
C GLY A 622 -26.13 8.18 -38.24
N ASP A 623 -27.23 8.25 -38.96
CA ASP A 623 -28.57 8.37 -38.36
C ASP A 623 -29.00 7.14 -37.57
N TYR A 624 -29.71 7.35 -36.46
CA TYR A 624 -30.16 6.26 -35.59
C TYR A 624 -31.37 6.62 -34.73
N THR A 625 -31.92 5.60 -34.12
CA THR A 625 -32.93 5.69 -33.07
C THR A 625 -32.42 4.95 -31.84
N ALA A 626 -32.30 5.65 -30.71
CA ALA A 626 -31.99 5.06 -29.41
C ALA A 626 -33.26 5.02 -28.55
N ILE A 627 -33.53 3.88 -27.92
CA ILE A 627 -34.70 3.64 -27.06
C ILE A 627 -34.23 3.00 -25.77
N VAL A 628 -34.79 3.42 -24.64
CA VAL A 628 -34.61 2.76 -23.34
C VAL A 628 -35.83 2.97 -22.45
N HIS A 629 -36.12 2.02 -21.57
CA HIS A 629 -37.01 2.24 -20.45
C HIS A 629 -36.18 2.50 -19.19
N ALA A 630 -36.23 3.73 -18.66
CA ALA A 630 -35.59 4.09 -17.41
C ALA A 630 -36.60 3.95 -16.28
N SER A 631 -36.29 3.17 -15.26
CA SER A 631 -37.20 2.86 -14.17
C SER A 631 -36.48 2.74 -12.84
N ASN A 632 -37.24 2.76 -11.75
CA ASN A 632 -36.73 2.61 -10.39
C ASN A 632 -35.57 3.57 -10.12
N MET A 633 -35.73 4.84 -10.48
CA MET A 633 -34.72 5.85 -10.16
C MET A 633 -34.77 6.19 -8.67
N SER A 634 -33.63 6.16 -7.98
CA SER A 634 -33.50 6.55 -6.57
C SER A 634 -32.20 7.30 -6.34
N SER A 635 -32.20 8.26 -5.42
CA SER A 635 -31.03 9.05 -5.04
C SER A 635 -31.13 9.37 -3.55
N PRO A 636 -30.17 8.94 -2.70
CA PRO A 636 -30.17 9.26 -1.26
C PRO A 636 -30.13 10.77 -0.97
N GLY A 637 -29.53 11.57 -1.87
CA GLY A 637 -29.52 13.02 -1.76
C GLY A 637 -30.87 13.67 -2.06
N ASN A 638 -31.84 12.91 -2.58
CA ASN A 638 -33.18 13.35 -2.96
C ASN A 638 -33.21 14.64 -3.81
N ASP A 639 -32.17 14.86 -4.62
CA ASP A 639 -32.09 16.02 -5.50
C ASP A 639 -33.01 15.82 -6.71
N ASN A 640 -33.96 16.72 -6.87
CA ASN A 640 -34.96 16.74 -7.95
C ASN A 640 -34.34 16.70 -9.36
N TRP A 641 -33.09 17.13 -9.50
CA TRP A 641 -32.31 17.18 -10.73
C TRP A 641 -31.28 16.06 -10.89
N SER A 642 -31.28 15.03 -10.03
CA SER A 642 -30.61 13.76 -10.35
C SER A 642 -31.06 13.30 -11.74
N LYS A 643 -30.17 12.82 -12.60
CA LYS A 643 -30.44 12.56 -14.03
C LYS A 643 -30.10 11.12 -14.42
N ALA A 644 -30.96 10.50 -15.22
CA ALA A 644 -30.69 9.22 -15.86
C ALA A 644 -31.33 9.17 -17.25
N GLY A 645 -30.58 8.79 -18.28
CA GLY A 645 -31.19 8.67 -19.62
C GLY A 645 -30.20 8.53 -20.77
N ILE A 646 -30.68 8.83 -21.97
CA ILE A 646 -29.91 8.68 -23.21
C ILE A 646 -29.04 9.93 -23.40
N MET A 647 -27.76 9.73 -23.66
CA MET A 647 -26.84 10.80 -24.06
C MET A 647 -26.11 10.46 -25.35
N ILE A 648 -26.06 11.46 -26.22
CA ILE A 648 -25.27 11.53 -27.43
C ILE A 648 -24.18 12.55 -27.19
N ARG A 649 -22.91 12.17 -27.36
CA ARG A 649 -21.78 13.02 -26.99
C ARG A 649 -20.66 12.92 -28.01
N LYS A 650 -20.13 14.06 -28.45
CA LYS A 650 -19.05 14.12 -29.44
C LYS A 650 -17.76 13.44 -28.96
N SER A 651 -17.35 13.71 -27.72
CA SER A 651 -16.11 13.19 -27.15
C SER A 651 -16.25 12.89 -25.66
N MET A 652 -15.24 12.25 -25.08
CA MET A 652 -15.20 11.97 -23.64
C MET A 652 -14.64 13.12 -22.80
N ALA A 653 -14.38 14.30 -23.39
CA ALA A 653 -13.98 15.48 -22.64
C ALA A 653 -15.15 15.98 -21.77
N PRO A 654 -14.92 16.45 -20.53
CA PRO A 654 -16.00 16.99 -19.69
C PRO A 654 -16.75 18.18 -20.32
N GLY A 655 -16.05 18.95 -21.15
CA GLY A 655 -16.59 20.08 -21.90
C GLY A 655 -17.38 19.74 -23.16
N SER A 656 -17.44 18.46 -23.55
CA SER A 656 -17.93 18.06 -24.88
C SER A 656 -19.31 18.56 -25.21
N VAL A 657 -19.47 18.93 -26.48
CA VAL A 657 -20.77 19.03 -27.15
C VAL A 657 -21.57 17.73 -26.92
N TYR A 658 -22.84 17.86 -26.53
CA TYR A 658 -23.74 16.73 -26.30
C TYR A 658 -25.20 17.10 -26.55
N TYR A 659 -26.02 16.07 -26.80
CA TYR A 659 -27.48 16.12 -26.77
C TYR A 659 -27.99 14.97 -25.90
N GLY A 660 -28.88 15.24 -24.94
CA GLY A 660 -29.35 14.26 -23.97
C GLY A 660 -30.85 14.35 -23.73
N LEU A 661 -31.44 13.22 -23.35
CA LEU A 661 -32.81 13.12 -22.87
C LEU A 661 -32.78 12.36 -21.55
N PHE A 662 -33.13 13.06 -20.46
CA PHE A 662 -32.98 12.54 -19.11
C PHE A 662 -34.31 12.47 -18.39
N LEU A 663 -34.60 11.31 -17.80
CA LEU A 663 -35.51 11.22 -16.67
C LEU A 663 -34.82 11.87 -15.48
N THR A 664 -35.50 12.84 -14.86
CA THR A 664 -35.04 13.46 -13.61
C THR A 664 -35.86 12.95 -12.43
N LEU A 665 -35.31 13.04 -11.22
CA LEU A 665 -35.95 12.48 -10.04
C LEU A 665 -37.35 13.07 -9.78
N ALA A 666 -37.56 14.36 -10.03
CA ALA A 666 -38.88 15.01 -9.83
C ALA A 666 -39.30 15.98 -10.95
N ASN A 667 -38.37 16.54 -11.73
CA ASN A 667 -38.66 17.57 -12.75
C ASN A 667 -39.12 17.00 -14.11
N GLY A 668 -39.32 15.67 -14.20
CA GLY A 668 -39.80 14.98 -15.38
C GLY A 668 -38.72 14.60 -16.38
N VAL A 669 -39.13 14.35 -17.62
CA VAL A 669 -38.28 13.98 -18.75
C VAL A 669 -37.88 15.23 -19.52
N CYS A 670 -36.61 15.61 -19.43
CA CYS A 670 -36.08 16.85 -19.98
C CYS A 670 -35.03 16.58 -21.06
N ALA A 671 -35.12 17.31 -22.17
CA ALA A 671 -34.05 17.34 -23.18
C ALA A 671 -33.00 18.41 -22.81
N GLN A 672 -31.72 18.11 -22.98
CA GLN A 672 -30.61 19.01 -22.69
C GLN A 672 -29.56 18.97 -23.79
N VAL A 673 -28.83 20.07 -23.95
CA VAL A 673 -27.84 20.19 -25.02
C VAL A 673 -26.75 21.19 -24.69
N ARG A 674 -25.52 20.83 -25.05
CA ARG A 674 -24.39 21.76 -25.13
C ARG A 674 -23.96 21.85 -26.59
N GLN A 675 -24.03 23.05 -27.15
CA GLN A 675 -23.85 23.26 -28.60
C GLN A 675 -22.38 23.38 -29.02
N VAL A 676 -21.57 24.00 -28.18
CA VAL A 676 -20.16 24.28 -28.40
C VAL A 676 -19.33 23.72 -27.26
N GLU A 677 -18.10 23.31 -27.55
CA GLU A 677 -17.17 22.78 -26.56
C GLU A 677 -16.96 23.78 -25.42
N ASN A 678 -17.07 23.33 -24.17
CA ASN A 678 -17.03 24.16 -22.95
C ASN A 678 -18.07 25.30 -22.91
N GLY A 679 -19.11 25.27 -23.75
CA GLY A 679 -20.20 26.23 -23.73
C GLY A 679 -21.24 25.93 -22.66
N THR A 680 -22.12 26.88 -22.38
CA THR A 680 -23.22 26.72 -21.43
C THR A 680 -24.25 25.70 -21.96
N THR A 681 -24.66 24.75 -21.10
CA THR A 681 -25.79 23.85 -21.37
C THR A 681 -27.12 24.60 -21.41
N SER A 682 -27.99 24.23 -22.34
CA SER A 682 -29.38 24.71 -22.44
C SER A 682 -30.37 23.56 -22.23
N ASN A 683 -31.54 23.88 -21.66
CA ASN A 683 -32.68 22.97 -21.56
C ASN A 683 -33.64 23.16 -22.76
N GLY A 684 -34.17 22.05 -23.27
CA GLY A 684 -35.40 22.02 -24.05
C GLY A 684 -36.64 21.94 -23.16
N ALA A 685 -37.76 21.47 -23.70
CA ALA A 685 -38.96 21.22 -22.91
C ALA A 685 -38.77 20.03 -21.95
N CYS A 686 -39.50 20.07 -20.83
CA CYS A 686 -39.66 18.96 -19.91
C CYS A 686 -41.12 18.48 -19.92
N VAL A 687 -41.35 17.17 -19.93
CA VAL A 687 -42.68 16.55 -19.88
C VAL A 687 -42.74 15.51 -18.77
N GLN A 688 -43.93 14.98 -18.45
CA GLN A 688 -44.09 13.90 -17.46
C GLN A 688 -43.45 14.23 -16.09
N VAL A 689 -43.74 15.41 -15.53
CA VAL A 689 -43.23 15.84 -14.21
C VAL A 689 -43.67 14.87 -13.10
N GLY A 690 -42.78 14.57 -12.16
CA GLY A 690 -43.05 13.72 -11.00
C GLY A 690 -43.05 12.21 -11.24
N VAL A 691 -42.83 11.73 -12.47
CA VAL A 691 -42.75 10.29 -12.76
C VAL A 691 -41.39 9.72 -12.33
N LYS A 692 -41.39 8.47 -11.83
CA LYS A 692 -40.17 7.73 -11.44
C LYS A 692 -39.71 6.69 -12.47
N ALA A 693 -40.45 6.58 -13.57
CA ALA A 693 -40.13 5.74 -14.71
C ALA A 693 -40.67 6.36 -16.00
N SER A 694 -39.95 6.21 -17.10
CA SER A 694 -40.39 6.65 -18.42
C SER A 694 -39.64 5.91 -19.54
N TRP A 695 -40.31 5.73 -20.67
CA TRP A 695 -39.65 5.34 -21.91
C TRP A 695 -39.01 6.56 -22.56
N LEU A 696 -37.74 6.47 -22.91
CA LEU A 696 -36.98 7.54 -23.53
C LEU A 696 -36.61 7.13 -24.95
N MET A 697 -36.84 8.00 -25.92
CA MET A 697 -36.37 7.81 -27.30
C MET A 697 -35.70 9.06 -27.81
N VAL A 698 -34.53 8.89 -28.44
CA VAL A 698 -33.87 9.95 -29.22
C VAL A 698 -33.66 9.47 -30.65
N ARG A 699 -34.13 10.26 -31.63
CA ARG A 699 -33.85 10.05 -33.05
C ARG A 699 -32.90 11.12 -33.54
N LYS A 700 -31.83 10.70 -34.20
CA LYS A 700 -30.93 11.60 -34.94
C LYS A 700 -31.16 11.39 -36.43
N ARG A 701 -31.47 12.47 -37.15
CA ARG A 701 -31.65 12.49 -38.61
C ARG A 701 -30.87 13.66 -39.21
N GLY A 702 -29.78 13.38 -39.91
CA GLY A 702 -28.79 14.37 -40.30
C GLY A 702 -28.33 15.17 -39.09
N ASN A 703 -28.66 16.47 -39.10
CA ASN A 703 -28.36 17.41 -38.03
C ASN A 703 -29.54 17.68 -37.07
N THR A 704 -30.62 16.93 -37.17
CA THR A 704 -31.81 17.10 -36.32
C THR A 704 -31.88 16.05 -35.24
N PHE A 705 -32.29 16.47 -34.05
CA PHE A 705 -32.52 15.61 -32.89
C PHE A 705 -33.98 15.71 -32.46
N GLN A 706 -34.64 14.56 -32.33
CA GLN A 706 -36.02 14.45 -31.83
C GLN A 706 -36.02 13.62 -30.56
N SER A 707 -36.56 14.18 -29.48
CA SER A 707 -36.72 13.48 -28.21
C SER A 707 -38.18 13.13 -27.97
N TYR A 708 -38.47 11.90 -27.56
CA TYR A 708 -39.80 11.46 -27.19
C TYR A 708 -39.80 10.82 -25.80
N ALA A 709 -40.84 11.12 -25.02
CA ALA A 709 -41.16 10.45 -23.76
C ALA A 709 -42.34 9.52 -24.01
N GLY A 710 -42.20 8.26 -23.62
CA GLY A 710 -43.22 7.24 -23.81
C GLY A 710 -43.88 6.84 -22.50
N SER A 711 -45.19 6.59 -22.57
CA SER A 711 -45.96 5.99 -21.49
C SER A 711 -46.57 4.67 -21.95
N GLN A 712 -46.61 3.69 -21.06
CA GLN A 712 -47.22 2.39 -21.30
C GLN A 712 -48.23 2.11 -20.18
N ALA A 713 -49.44 1.64 -20.52
CA ALA A 713 -50.50 1.41 -19.54
C ALA A 713 -50.26 0.11 -18.73
N SER A 714 -49.89 -0.97 -19.41
CA SER A 714 -49.46 -2.23 -18.80
C SER A 714 -48.26 -2.84 -19.55
N PRO A 715 -47.41 -3.65 -18.88
CA PRO A 715 -46.33 -4.36 -19.56
C PRO A 715 -46.86 -5.19 -20.74
N GLY A 716 -46.37 -4.91 -21.95
CA GLY A 716 -46.78 -5.57 -23.19
C GLY A 716 -47.69 -4.73 -24.10
N ASP A 717 -48.25 -3.63 -23.60
CA ASP A 717 -49.03 -2.69 -24.42
C ASP A 717 -48.14 -1.89 -25.37
N ALA A 718 -48.74 -1.30 -26.41
CA ALA A 718 -48.05 -0.35 -27.27
C ALA A 718 -47.60 0.89 -26.46
N ILE A 719 -46.38 1.37 -26.72
CA ILE A 719 -45.85 2.58 -26.08
C ILE A 719 -46.42 3.80 -26.81
N THR A 720 -47.10 4.68 -26.06
CA THR A 720 -47.58 5.96 -26.58
C THR A 720 -46.49 7.00 -26.45
N TRP A 721 -45.98 7.50 -27.58
CA TRP A 721 -44.88 8.47 -27.63
C TRP A 721 -45.37 9.91 -27.69
N THR A 722 -44.88 10.75 -26.79
CA THR A 722 -45.10 12.20 -26.78
C THR A 722 -43.81 12.89 -27.19
N LEU A 723 -43.87 13.77 -28.19
CA LEU A 723 -42.72 14.60 -28.58
C LEU A 723 -42.38 15.54 -27.42
N VAL A 724 -41.15 15.44 -26.92
CA VAL A 724 -40.59 16.35 -25.91
C VAL A 724 -40.07 17.59 -26.60
N THR A 725 -39.17 17.41 -27.57
CA THR A 725 -38.57 18.53 -28.30
C THR A 725 -38.05 18.08 -29.66
N LEU A 726 -37.98 19.05 -30.58
CA LEU A 726 -37.30 18.97 -31.86
C LEU A 726 -36.21 20.05 -31.87
N TRP A 727 -34.96 19.64 -32.06
CA TRP A 727 -33.80 20.54 -32.15
C TRP A 727 -33.21 20.48 -33.56
N GLY A 728 -33.09 21.63 -34.26
CA GLY A 728 -32.71 21.72 -35.68
C GLY A 728 -31.96 23.02 -36.08
N ASP A 729 -31.71 23.16 -37.39
CA ASP A 729 -30.66 23.93 -38.10
C ASP A 729 -29.93 25.14 -37.47
N SER A 730 -30.57 26.04 -36.70
CA SER A 730 -29.89 27.18 -36.09
C SER A 730 -29.35 26.92 -34.68
N SER A 731 -29.59 25.74 -34.11
CA SER A 731 -29.22 25.38 -32.73
C SER A 731 -28.52 24.03 -32.59
N ILE A 732 -27.92 23.50 -33.66
CA ILE A 732 -27.39 22.14 -33.69
C ILE A 732 -26.07 22.02 -32.90
N PRO A 733 -25.94 21.02 -31.99
CA PRO A 733 -24.63 20.64 -31.47
C PRO A 733 -23.71 20.13 -32.60
N THR A 734 -22.57 20.79 -32.82
CA THR A 734 -21.62 20.44 -33.90
C THR A 734 -20.83 19.16 -33.55
N MET A 735 -21.51 18.01 -33.66
CA MET A 735 -20.99 16.71 -33.24
C MET A 735 -20.09 16.05 -34.30
N GLY A 736 -20.29 16.36 -35.58
CA GLY A 736 -19.61 15.66 -36.68
C GLY A 736 -20.22 14.27 -36.93
N ASN A 737 -19.49 13.42 -37.65
CA ASN A 737 -19.93 12.07 -38.02
C ASN A 737 -19.61 11.02 -36.95
N ASP A 738 -18.64 11.31 -36.07
CA ASP A 738 -18.17 10.41 -35.03
C ASP A 738 -18.64 10.93 -33.66
N TYR A 739 -19.42 10.13 -32.96
CA TYR A 739 -19.89 10.44 -31.61
C TYR A 739 -20.14 9.15 -30.85
N SER A 740 -20.37 9.28 -29.55
CA SER A 740 -20.86 8.21 -28.70
C SER A 740 -22.34 8.36 -28.43
N VAL A 741 -23.03 7.22 -28.36
CA VAL A 741 -24.40 7.10 -27.85
C VAL A 741 -24.38 6.16 -26.66
N GLY A 742 -25.17 6.47 -25.65
CA GLY A 742 -25.06 5.75 -24.39
C GLY A 742 -26.10 6.12 -23.36
N LEU A 743 -25.93 5.53 -22.18
CA LEU A 743 -26.71 5.79 -20.98
C LEU A 743 -25.87 6.63 -20.02
N ALA A 744 -26.40 7.74 -19.54
CA ALA A 744 -25.74 8.64 -18.61
C ALA A 744 -26.52 8.72 -17.29
N VAL A 745 -25.80 8.72 -16.17
CA VAL A 745 -26.36 8.84 -14.82
C VAL A 745 -25.53 9.82 -13.99
N SER A 746 -26.20 10.78 -13.35
CA SER A 746 -25.60 11.75 -12.43
C SER A 746 -26.49 11.91 -11.21
N SER A 747 -25.88 12.03 -10.02
CA SER A 747 -26.61 12.26 -8.77
C SER A 747 -26.98 13.71 -8.53
N HIS A 748 -26.52 14.63 -9.38
CA HIS A 748 -26.66 16.06 -9.16
C HIS A 748 -26.16 16.46 -7.75
N HIS A 749 -25.03 15.87 -7.35
CA HIS A 749 -24.49 16.07 -6.01
C HIS A 749 -22.97 16.02 -6.03
N TRP A 750 -22.35 16.98 -5.36
CA TRP A 750 -20.90 17.14 -5.31
C TRP A 750 -20.19 16.02 -4.52
N GLU A 751 -20.91 15.39 -3.59
CA GLU A 751 -20.38 14.31 -2.79
C GLU A 751 -20.43 12.95 -3.52
N PRO A 752 -19.29 12.29 -3.79
CA PRO A 752 -19.23 11.07 -4.60
C PRO A 752 -19.88 9.84 -3.96
N ARG A 753 -20.20 9.91 -2.65
CA ARG A 753 -20.91 8.87 -1.91
C ARG A 753 -22.41 8.88 -2.21
N ILE A 754 -22.96 10.04 -2.59
CA ILE A 754 -24.34 10.15 -3.02
C ILE A 754 -24.41 9.72 -4.49
N VAL A 755 -24.86 8.50 -4.69
CA VAL A 755 -25.05 7.90 -6.01
C VAL A 755 -26.53 7.85 -6.35
N THR A 756 -26.86 8.19 -7.59
CA THR A 756 -28.18 7.85 -8.15
C THR A 756 -28.12 6.47 -8.73
N GLU A 757 -29.16 5.69 -8.48
CA GLU A 757 -29.36 4.36 -9.03
C GLU A 757 -30.56 4.32 -9.95
N VAL A 758 -30.42 3.63 -11.08
CA VAL A 758 -31.48 3.46 -12.07
C VAL A 758 -31.39 2.08 -12.71
N VAL A 759 -32.54 1.55 -13.13
CA VAL A 759 -32.63 0.33 -13.93
C VAL A 759 -33.06 0.69 -15.34
N PHE A 760 -32.19 0.42 -16.31
CA PHE A 760 -32.46 0.54 -17.73
C PHE A 760 -32.84 -0.82 -18.30
N SER A 761 -34.03 -0.93 -18.89
CA SER A 761 -34.45 -2.14 -19.62
C SER A 761 -34.75 -1.80 -21.08
N SER A 762 -34.72 -2.82 -21.94
CA SER A 762 -34.98 -2.68 -23.38
C SER A 762 -34.09 -1.62 -24.07
N TYR A 763 -32.83 -1.49 -23.65
CA TYR A 763 -31.90 -0.56 -24.28
C TYR A 763 -31.53 -1.03 -25.68
N GLN A 764 -31.84 -0.22 -26.69
CA GLN A 764 -31.57 -0.51 -28.09
C GLN A 764 -31.09 0.75 -28.81
N VAL A 765 -30.10 0.57 -29.68
CA VAL A 765 -29.63 1.60 -30.61
C VAL A 765 -29.68 1.01 -32.01
N THR A 766 -30.53 1.56 -32.88
CA THR A 766 -30.77 1.03 -34.22
C THR A 766 -30.36 2.07 -35.27
N PRO A 767 -29.39 1.77 -36.17
CA PRO A 767 -29.10 2.61 -37.32
C PRO A 767 -30.35 2.78 -38.19
N THR A 768 -30.54 3.96 -38.77
CA THR A 768 -31.63 4.19 -39.72
C THR A 768 -31.11 4.06 -41.13
N THR A 769 -31.61 3.08 -41.89
CA THR A 769 -31.25 2.84 -43.30
C THR A 769 -32.24 3.50 -44.27
N ASP A 770 -32.79 4.66 -43.91
CA ASP A 770 -33.73 5.38 -44.79
C ASP A 770 -32.93 6.04 -45.92
N SER A 771 -32.82 5.35 -47.06
CA SER A 771 -32.46 6.01 -48.32
C SER A 771 -33.53 7.05 -48.65
N PRO A 772 -33.19 8.29 -49.03
CA PRO A 772 -34.18 9.26 -49.45
C PRO A 772 -34.91 8.69 -50.67
N THR A 773 -36.22 8.47 -50.55
CA THR A 773 -37.06 8.09 -51.69
C THR A 773 -37.00 9.25 -52.67
N ALA A 774 -36.47 9.00 -53.88
CA ALA A 774 -36.40 10.00 -54.93
C ALA A 774 -37.79 10.61 -55.17
N SER A 775 -37.86 11.94 -55.14
CA SER A 775 -39.05 12.69 -55.56
C SER A 775 -39.50 12.25 -56.96
N PRO A 776 -40.81 12.16 -57.24
CA PRO A 776 -41.29 11.73 -58.55
C PRO A 776 -41.04 12.84 -59.58
N THR A 777 -40.11 12.62 -60.49
CA THR A 777 -39.93 13.46 -61.67
C THR A 777 -41.11 13.26 -62.60
N THR A 778 -41.81 14.35 -62.91
CA THR A 778 -42.87 14.41 -63.92
C THR A 778 -42.32 14.02 -65.29
N SER A 779 -42.84 12.95 -65.89
CA SER A 779 -42.73 12.71 -67.34
C SER A 779 -44.12 12.47 -67.93
N LYS A 780 -44.45 13.30 -68.93
CA LYS A 780 -45.66 13.25 -69.78
C LYS A 780 -45.61 11.98 -70.65
N PRO A 781 -46.75 11.42 -71.10
CA PRO A 781 -46.87 10.05 -71.52
C PRO A 781 -46.51 9.86 -73.00
N THR A 782 -45.95 8.70 -73.33
CA THR A 782 -45.98 8.18 -74.69
C THR A 782 -46.70 6.84 -74.69
N THR A 783 -47.73 6.80 -75.52
CA THR A 783 -48.64 5.69 -75.80
C THR A 783 -47.96 4.47 -76.43
N SER A 784 -48.24 3.28 -75.93
CA SER A 784 -48.68 2.15 -76.77
C SER A 784 -49.30 1.03 -75.91
N LYS A 785 -50.38 0.46 -76.45
CA LYS A 785 -51.32 -0.51 -75.85
C LYS A 785 -50.89 -1.95 -76.27
N PRO A 786 -51.63 -3.02 -75.93
CA PRO A 786 -51.27 -4.03 -74.93
C PRO A 786 -50.95 -5.40 -75.57
N THR A 787 -50.36 -6.32 -74.79
CA THR A 787 -50.50 -7.75 -75.09
C THR A 787 -50.89 -8.52 -73.83
N THR A 788 -52.06 -9.11 -73.96
CA THR A 788 -52.80 -9.96 -73.03
C THR A 788 -52.13 -11.32 -72.88
N SER A 789 -52.08 -11.86 -71.66
CA SER A 789 -52.37 -13.28 -71.40
C SER A 789 -52.58 -13.54 -69.91
N THR A 790 -53.85 -13.72 -69.53
CA THR A 790 -54.31 -14.52 -68.36
C THR A 790 -53.89 -15.99 -68.58
N PRO A 791 -53.66 -16.83 -67.54
CA PRO A 791 -54.76 -17.53 -66.83
C PRO A 791 -54.49 -17.66 -65.31
N THR A 792 -55.45 -17.50 -64.38
CA THR A 792 -56.60 -18.34 -64.00
C THR A 792 -56.37 -18.94 -62.60
N ALA A 793 -57.33 -18.67 -61.73
CA ALA A 793 -57.43 -19.13 -60.35
C ALA A 793 -57.96 -20.57 -60.23
N LYS A 794 -57.71 -21.22 -59.09
CA LYS A 794 -58.81 -21.69 -58.20
C LYS A 794 -58.34 -22.10 -56.80
N PRO A 795 -59.25 -22.08 -55.80
CA PRO A 795 -58.98 -22.10 -54.36
C PRO A 795 -59.50 -23.36 -53.65
N THR A 796 -59.26 -23.45 -52.34
CA THR A 796 -60.05 -24.24 -51.35
C THR A 796 -59.56 -23.82 -49.96
N ALA A 797 -60.28 -23.82 -48.83
CA ALA A 797 -61.67 -23.65 -48.40
C ALA A 797 -61.60 -23.69 -46.85
N SER A 798 -62.47 -22.97 -46.14
CA SER A 798 -62.64 -23.07 -44.68
C SER A 798 -63.78 -24.05 -44.34
N PRO A 799 -63.94 -24.51 -43.07
CA PRO A 799 -65.12 -24.01 -42.34
C PRO A 799 -65.00 -23.87 -40.79
N THR A 800 -65.59 -22.77 -40.31
CA THR A 800 -66.41 -22.49 -39.11
C THR A 800 -66.67 -23.54 -38.01
N THR A 801 -66.76 -23.07 -36.75
CA THR A 801 -67.97 -23.13 -35.87
C THR A 801 -67.88 -22.12 -34.70
N ARG A 802 -69.03 -21.79 -34.07
CA ARG A 802 -69.34 -20.53 -33.35
C ARG A 802 -70.12 -20.81 -32.03
N ARG A 803 -69.80 -20.02 -30.95
CA ARG A 803 -70.69 -19.48 -29.85
C ARG A 803 -71.27 -20.44 -28.76
N PRO A 804 -71.96 -19.94 -27.69
CA PRO A 804 -71.70 -18.84 -26.70
C PRO A 804 -72.12 -19.19 -25.22
N THR A 805 -71.86 -18.30 -24.23
CA THR A 805 -72.83 -17.98 -23.12
C THR A 805 -72.43 -16.72 -22.34
N ALA A 806 -73.39 -16.09 -21.65
CA ALA A 806 -73.36 -14.71 -21.13
C ALA A 806 -73.85 -14.60 -19.66
N SER A 807 -73.44 -13.50 -18.98
CA SER A 807 -74.15 -12.67 -17.94
C SER A 807 -74.39 -13.22 -16.51
N PRO A 808 -74.84 -12.41 -15.50
CA PRO A 808 -74.74 -10.94 -15.23
C PRO A 808 -74.57 -10.50 -13.72
N THR A 809 -74.39 -9.16 -13.49
CA THR A 809 -74.87 -8.26 -12.36
C THR A 809 -74.57 -8.61 -10.87
N THR A 810 -74.28 -7.67 -9.94
CA THR A 810 -75.14 -6.60 -9.36
C THR A 810 -74.32 -5.58 -8.50
N ARG A 811 -75.02 -4.59 -7.94
CA ARG A 811 -74.61 -3.25 -7.47
C ARG A 811 -74.91 -3.04 -5.96
N ALA A 812 -74.20 -2.08 -5.33
CA ALA A 812 -74.59 -1.19 -4.21
C ALA A 812 -74.68 -1.70 -2.74
N PRO A 813 -74.77 -0.83 -1.69
CA PRO A 813 -74.58 0.66 -1.64
C PRO A 813 -73.96 1.29 -0.34
N THR A 814 -73.63 2.60 -0.43
CA THR A 814 -73.89 3.73 0.54
C THR A 814 -73.35 3.77 1.98
N THR A 815 -73.08 4.90 2.68
CA THR A 815 -72.76 6.34 2.46
C THR A 815 -72.61 7.00 3.85
N LYS A 816 -71.70 7.99 3.96
CA LYS A 816 -71.79 9.30 4.68
C LYS A 816 -72.15 9.41 6.17
N GLY A 817 -71.37 10.23 6.90
CA GLY A 817 -71.91 11.18 7.90
C GLY A 817 -70.86 11.72 8.89
N PRO A 818 -70.93 13.00 9.35
CA PRO A 818 -69.74 13.84 9.52
C PRO A 818 -69.53 14.50 10.91
N THR A 819 -68.43 15.25 11.01
CA THR A 819 -68.20 16.50 11.82
C THR A 819 -68.31 16.46 13.35
N ALA A 820 -67.22 16.80 14.04
CA ALA A 820 -67.00 18.12 14.69
C ALA A 820 -65.90 18.06 15.79
N SER A 821 -64.95 19.00 15.73
CA SER A 821 -64.15 19.53 16.86
C SER A 821 -65.07 20.28 17.87
N PRO A 822 -64.63 20.90 19.00
CA PRO A 822 -63.24 21.25 19.39
C PRO A 822 -62.89 21.21 20.91
N THR A 823 -61.60 21.50 21.22
CA THR A 823 -61.07 22.23 22.41
C THR A 823 -61.29 21.62 23.82
N THR A 824 -60.37 21.63 24.80
CA THR A 824 -59.35 22.61 25.22
C THR A 824 -58.58 22.05 26.44
N ARG A 825 -57.33 22.51 26.64
CA ARG A 825 -56.58 22.78 27.91
C ARG A 825 -56.49 21.68 28.98
N GLY A 826 -55.44 21.51 29.76
CA GLY A 826 -54.09 22.08 29.95
C GLY A 826 -53.27 20.91 30.54
N SER A 827 -52.03 20.97 31.00
CA SER A 827 -51.14 22.02 31.48
C SER A 827 -49.91 21.25 31.99
N ASN A 828 -48.72 21.73 31.66
CA ASN A 828 -47.44 21.68 32.40
C ASN A 828 -47.26 20.63 33.52
N TYR A 829 -46.14 19.88 33.50
CA TYR A 829 -44.97 20.18 34.34
C TYR A 829 -43.78 19.23 34.02
N GLU A 830 -42.57 19.81 34.11
CA GLU A 830 -41.22 19.27 34.40
C GLU A 830 -41.03 17.74 34.44
N GLY A 831 -40.00 17.12 33.86
CA GLY A 831 -38.58 17.45 33.87
C GLY A 831 -37.83 16.30 34.56
N SER A 832 -36.78 15.75 33.94
CA SER A 832 -35.59 15.16 34.60
C SER A 832 -34.67 14.46 33.60
N ASP A 833 -33.38 14.69 33.83
CA ASP A 833 -32.22 14.09 33.19
C ASP A 833 -32.13 12.57 33.39
N GLY A 834 -31.43 11.93 32.45
CA GLY A 834 -30.96 10.54 32.46
C GLY A 834 -30.11 10.26 31.23
#